data_AF-A0AAW2CXI2-F1
#
_entry.id   AF-A0AAW2CXI2-F1
#
_cell.length_a   1.000
_cell.length_b   1.000
_cell.length_c   1.000
_cell.angle_alpha   90.00
_cell.angle_beta   90.00
_cell.angle_gamma   90.00
#
_symmetry.space_group_name_H-M   'P 1'
#
loop_
_entity.id
_entity.type
_entity.pdbx_description
1 polymer ?
#
loop_
_entity_poly.entity_id
_entity_poly.type
_entity_poly.pdbx_seq_one_letter_code
_entity_poly.pdbx_strand_id
1 'polypeptide(L)'
;MNPLDQSPDQFSSFPPLQFIPFPPPPNPNPSPSPNYNHNANLNSNPSPDDPIETQFQIQNPSPTSTNHFLSFTVPKKRRRGRPQRKAASFHVPPLPNVILNGNNGLVPSSSSYSSATITPISVPSIRHNVENPNSSTRTVPNISDEIIVINKESTAEALIALSSGFPADSLTEEEIDAGVVPVVGGIEQVNYILIRNHIIAKWRENVSNWITKEMFIDEIPKHGHTLLDSAYNYLVSHGYINFGVAPAIKEKSPAEPSKANVIVIGAGLAGLAAARQLMRFGYKVTVLEGRKRAGGRVYTKKMEGGNRVCAAADLGGSVLTGTLGNPLGIMARQLGYQLHKVRDKCPLYSLDGSPVDHDMDMKVETAFNRLLDKASKLRQLMGEVSVDVSLGAALETFRQVYGDAVNAEEMNLFNWHLANLEYANAELLSKLSLAFWDQDDPYDMGGDHCFLPGGNGRLVQALAENVPISYEKTVHTIRYGSEGVQVIAGSQVFEADMALCTVPLGVLKSGSIKFIPELPQRKLDGIKRLGFGLLNKVAMLFPHVFWGTDLDTFGHLCDEPSRRGEFFLFYSYGTVAGGPLLIALVAGEAAHKFESMPPTDAVTRVIQILKGIYEPQGINVPEPIQTVCTRWGGDPFSLGSYSNVAVGASGDDYDILAESVGDGRLFFAGEATTRRYPATMHGAFLSGLREAANMAHYSNARALRTKVDRSPSKNAHSCASLLADLFREPDLEFGSFSVIFARKNADPKSSAILRVTFSEPRKKSHEGSKQDQQHSNKLLFQQLQSHFNQQQQFQVYTLLSRQQALDLREVRGGDEMRLNYLCEKLGVKLVGRKGLGSTADSVIASIKAERGNRKPASTALALKSGTLKLKTGILKRKVVRKAKIVRNSNGLAAAANSNVVNGKVSEETKMSEEIGITDQLLLDTLGSGKNWCLLVLFLF
;
A
#
# COMPACT_ATOMS: atom_id res chain seq x y z
N MET A 1 50.15 0.58 -9.10
CA MET A 1 51.09 -0.47 -8.67
C MET A 1 50.27 -1.64 -8.15
N ASN A 2 50.66 -2.89 -8.43
CA ASN A 2 50.11 -4.04 -7.70
C ASN A 2 50.68 -4.07 -6.28
N PRO A 3 49.99 -4.75 -5.36
CA PRO A 3 50.56 -6.04 -4.93
C PRO A 3 49.56 -7.21 -4.96
N LEU A 4 50.09 -8.38 -5.29
CA LEU A 4 49.57 -9.69 -4.94
C LEU A 4 50.60 -10.39 -4.03
N ASP A 5 50.31 -11.62 -3.62
CA ASP A 5 51.14 -12.52 -2.80
C ASP A 5 51.36 -12.15 -1.33
N GLN A 6 50.58 -12.80 -0.47
CA GLN A 6 51.13 -13.55 0.67
C GLN A 6 50.23 -14.75 0.99
N SER A 7 50.84 -15.89 1.31
CA SER A 7 50.19 -17.20 1.47
C SER A 7 49.73 -17.46 2.91
N PRO A 8 48.62 -18.18 3.13
CA PRO A 8 48.17 -18.57 4.47
C PRO A 8 48.84 -19.87 4.95
N ASP A 9 49.59 -19.82 6.05
CA ASP A 9 49.72 -20.93 7.01
C ASP A 9 50.58 -20.54 8.23
N GLN A 10 49.94 -20.35 9.40
CA GLN A 10 50.48 -20.57 10.76
C GLN A 10 49.52 -19.98 11.82
N PHE A 11 48.77 -20.85 12.52
CA PHE A 11 48.38 -20.70 13.94
C PHE A 11 47.64 -21.96 14.41
N SER A 12 48.39 -22.97 14.87
CA SER A 12 47.87 -24.31 15.16
C SER A 12 48.36 -24.87 16.51
N SER A 13 47.94 -24.27 17.63
CA SER A 13 48.25 -24.80 18.97
C SER A 13 47.35 -24.26 20.10
N PHE A 14 46.14 -24.82 20.26
CA PHE A 14 45.39 -24.79 21.53
C PHE A 14 44.65 -26.12 21.74
N PRO A 15 44.52 -26.62 22.99
CA PRO A 15 44.02 -27.97 23.27
C PRO A 15 42.48 -28.08 23.26
N PRO A 16 41.91 -29.29 23.05
CA PRO A 16 40.46 -29.49 23.01
C PRO A 16 39.80 -29.44 24.38
N LEU A 17 38.68 -28.71 24.49
CA LEU A 17 37.81 -28.71 25.66
C LEU A 17 36.77 -29.85 25.57
N GLN A 18 36.70 -30.69 26.60
CA GLN A 18 35.62 -31.68 26.75
C GLN A 18 34.42 -31.06 27.48
N PHE A 19 33.21 -31.32 27.00
CA PHE A 19 31.96 -30.95 27.66
C PHE A 19 31.32 -32.15 28.35
N ILE A 20 30.86 -31.96 29.60
CA ILE A 20 30.12 -32.96 30.38
C ILE A 20 28.62 -32.61 30.31
N PRO A 21 27.73 -33.53 29.89
CA PRO A 21 26.29 -33.27 29.82
C PRO A 21 25.61 -33.48 31.18
N PHE A 22 24.72 -32.56 31.56
CA PHE A 22 23.79 -32.72 32.69
C PHE A 22 22.38 -33.14 32.20
N PRO A 23 21.67 -34.04 32.91
CA PRO A 23 20.33 -34.49 32.53
C PRO A 23 19.21 -33.51 32.96
N PRO A 24 18.02 -33.57 32.33
CA PRO A 24 16.90 -32.67 32.62
C PRO A 24 16.06 -33.09 33.85
N PRO A 25 15.37 -32.14 34.52
CA PRO A 25 14.41 -32.44 35.59
C PRO A 25 13.06 -32.99 35.05
N PRO A 26 12.29 -33.74 35.86
CA PRO A 26 11.06 -34.41 35.42
C PRO A 26 9.80 -33.50 35.42
N ASN A 27 8.78 -33.95 34.69
CA ASN A 27 7.52 -33.24 34.43
C ASN A 27 6.31 -33.95 35.09
N PRO A 28 5.45 -33.25 35.87
CA PRO A 28 4.18 -33.80 36.36
C PRO A 28 2.93 -33.03 35.90
N ASN A 29 1.88 -33.80 35.59
CA ASN A 29 0.47 -33.41 35.36
C ASN A 29 -0.40 -34.56 35.94
N PRO A 30 -1.72 -34.43 36.23
CA PRO A 30 -2.66 -33.36 35.87
C PRO A 30 -3.58 -32.84 37.02
N SER A 31 -4.61 -32.08 36.65
CA SER A 31 -5.84 -31.62 37.37
C SER A 31 -6.55 -32.66 38.27
N PRO A 32 -7.39 -32.30 39.30
CA PRO A 32 -8.44 -31.24 39.23
C PRO A 32 -8.81 -30.44 40.53
N SER A 33 -9.82 -29.56 40.40
CA SER A 33 -10.63 -28.87 41.45
C SER A 33 -11.52 -29.83 42.28
N PRO A 34 -12.07 -29.51 43.50
CA PRO A 34 -12.70 -28.21 43.86
C PRO A 34 -12.75 -27.75 45.36
N ASN A 35 -13.32 -26.54 45.58
CA ASN A 35 -14.16 -26.05 46.72
C ASN A 35 -13.72 -26.03 48.23
N TYR A 36 -14.37 -25.09 48.94
CA TYR A 36 -14.67 -24.97 50.39
C TYR A 36 -13.67 -24.34 51.40
N ASN A 37 -13.99 -23.08 51.75
CA ASN A 37 -14.24 -22.48 53.08
C ASN A 37 -13.29 -22.57 54.31
N HIS A 38 -13.30 -21.41 55.00
CA HIS A 38 -13.22 -21.14 56.45
C HIS A 38 -11.87 -21.04 57.19
N ASN A 39 -11.73 -19.89 57.87
CA ASN A 39 -11.44 -19.66 59.30
C ASN A 39 -10.26 -20.42 59.97
N ALA A 40 -9.45 -19.85 60.87
CA ALA A 40 -9.54 -18.56 61.57
C ALA A 40 -8.19 -18.13 62.22
N ASN A 41 -8.01 -16.81 62.46
CA ASN A 41 -7.78 -16.16 63.78
C ASN A 41 -6.90 -16.89 64.85
N LEU A 42 -5.92 -16.27 65.55
CA LEU A 42 -5.98 -15.03 66.36
C LEU A 42 -4.60 -14.57 66.91
N ASN A 43 -4.51 -13.29 67.35
CA ASN A 43 -3.67 -12.75 68.46
C ASN A 43 -2.11 -12.65 68.30
N SER A 44 -1.42 -11.66 68.92
CA SER A 44 -1.85 -10.49 69.72
C SER A 44 -0.79 -9.35 69.84
N ASN A 45 -1.31 -8.15 70.16
CA ASN A 45 -0.70 -6.88 70.61
C ASN A 45 0.36 -6.95 71.75
N PRO A 46 1.12 -5.87 72.13
CA PRO A 46 0.68 -4.45 72.14
C PRO A 46 1.65 -3.31 71.76
N SER A 47 1.08 -2.11 71.59
CA SER A 47 1.72 -0.78 71.51
C SER A 47 2.07 -0.21 72.91
N PRO A 48 2.78 0.93 73.03
CA PRO A 48 2.22 2.28 72.73
C PRO A 48 3.15 3.10 71.79
N ASP A 49 2.88 4.35 71.38
CA ASP A 49 1.79 5.31 71.67
C ASP A 49 1.51 6.25 70.45
N ASP A 50 0.58 7.20 70.60
CA ASP A 50 0.19 8.25 69.62
C ASP A 50 0.17 9.66 70.31
N PRO A 51 -0.42 10.81 69.84
CA PRO A 51 -1.36 11.09 68.73
C PRO A 51 -0.84 12.23 67.78
N ILE A 52 -1.59 12.97 66.93
CA ILE A 52 -3.04 13.17 66.63
C ILE A 52 -3.12 13.58 65.13
N GLU A 53 -3.89 12.97 64.24
CA GLU A 53 -5.36 12.92 64.02
C GLU A 53 -6.01 14.15 63.33
N THR A 54 -6.45 13.96 62.08
CA THR A 54 -7.83 14.29 61.65
C THR A 54 -8.21 13.50 60.39
N GLN A 55 -9.50 13.22 60.21
CA GLN A 55 -10.03 12.21 59.29
C GLN A 55 -10.78 12.85 58.11
N PHE A 56 -11.00 12.11 57.01
CA PHE A 56 -12.31 12.09 56.32
C PHE A 56 -12.51 10.79 55.51
N GLN A 57 -13.78 10.45 55.23
CA GLN A 57 -14.22 9.11 54.82
C GLN A 57 -14.38 8.91 53.29
N ILE A 58 -14.41 7.65 52.89
CA ILE A 58 -14.66 7.18 51.51
C ILE A 58 -16.17 7.15 51.22
N GLN A 59 -16.59 7.65 50.05
CA GLN A 59 -17.84 7.24 49.40
C GLN A 59 -17.62 7.03 47.90
N ASN A 60 -18.17 5.95 47.34
CA ASN A 60 -18.23 5.70 45.90
C ASN A 60 -19.38 6.49 45.26
N PRO A 61 -19.21 6.93 44.01
CA PRO A 61 -20.30 6.87 43.04
C PRO A 61 -19.94 6.15 41.73
N SER A 62 -20.97 5.64 41.07
CA SER A 62 -20.91 4.93 39.78
C SER A 62 -20.50 5.84 38.60
N PRO A 63 -19.95 5.28 37.50
CA PRO A 63 -19.55 6.08 36.35
C PRO A 63 -20.76 6.64 35.59
N THR A 64 -20.70 7.92 35.23
CA THR A 64 -21.58 8.56 34.25
C THR A 64 -20.76 9.04 33.06
N SER A 65 -21.25 8.78 31.85
CA SER A 65 -20.55 9.05 30.59
C SER A 65 -20.76 10.49 30.12
N THR A 66 -19.68 11.21 29.85
CA THR A 66 -19.69 12.56 29.25
C THR A 66 -18.88 12.61 27.95
N ASN A 67 -19.57 12.57 26.82
CA ASN A 67 -18.96 12.75 25.50
C ASN A 67 -18.64 14.24 25.25
N HIS A 68 -17.38 14.63 25.40
CA HIS A 68 -16.92 15.94 24.92
C HIS A 68 -16.56 15.88 23.43
N PHE A 69 -17.51 16.24 22.57
CA PHE A 69 -17.23 16.50 21.15
C PHE A 69 -16.40 17.78 21.00
N LEU A 70 -15.24 17.67 20.34
CA LEU A 70 -14.44 18.82 19.93
C LEU A 70 -15.01 19.45 18.65
N SER A 71 -15.09 20.78 18.63
CA SER A 71 -15.60 21.54 17.49
C SER A 71 -14.49 21.78 16.45
N PHE A 72 -14.71 21.37 15.21
CA PHE A 72 -13.76 21.54 14.11
C PHE A 72 -14.21 22.66 13.16
N THR A 73 -13.30 23.60 12.85
CA THR A 73 -13.50 24.64 11.83
C THR A 73 -12.75 24.28 10.54
N VAL A 74 -13.39 24.46 9.38
CA VAL A 74 -12.92 23.93 8.08
C VAL A 74 -12.18 25.02 7.26
N PRO A 75 -10.89 24.86 6.95
CA PRO A 75 -10.17 25.76 6.06
C PRO A 75 -10.51 25.51 4.58
N LYS A 76 -11.09 26.50 3.90
CA LYS A 76 -11.28 26.46 2.44
C LYS A 76 -10.00 26.91 1.71
N LYS A 77 -9.34 26.03 0.93
CA LYS A 77 -8.29 26.42 -0.04
C LYS A 77 -8.61 25.91 -1.45
N ARG A 78 -8.20 26.67 -2.47
CA ARG A 78 -8.58 26.51 -3.90
C ARG A 78 -7.66 25.55 -4.66
N ARG A 79 -8.22 24.82 -5.64
CA ARG A 79 -7.44 24.07 -6.65
C ARG A 79 -6.61 25.01 -7.54
N ARG A 80 -5.40 24.57 -7.90
CA ARG A 80 -4.68 24.91 -9.15
C ARG A 80 -4.41 23.58 -9.88
N GLY A 81 -4.30 23.59 -11.20
CA GLY A 81 -4.18 22.35 -11.98
C GLY A 81 -3.23 22.44 -13.19
N ARG A 82 -2.90 21.27 -13.74
CA ARG A 82 -2.24 21.07 -15.04
C ARG A 82 -3.19 20.30 -15.99
N PRO A 83 -2.99 20.33 -17.32
CA PRO A 83 -4.05 20.03 -18.27
C PRO A 83 -4.26 18.53 -18.54
N GLN A 84 -5.52 18.09 -18.51
CA GLN A 84 -5.97 16.83 -19.13
C GLN A 84 -6.63 17.10 -20.49
N ARG A 85 -6.64 16.07 -21.35
CA ARG A 85 -7.34 16.11 -22.65
C ARG A 85 -8.86 16.10 -22.44
N LYS A 86 -9.59 16.77 -23.35
CA LYS A 86 -11.04 17.02 -23.22
C LYS A 86 -11.89 15.75 -23.26
N ALA A 87 -12.75 15.59 -22.27
CA ALA A 87 -14.03 14.88 -22.35
C ALA A 87 -15.15 15.85 -21.91
N ALA A 88 -16.39 15.64 -22.37
CA ALA A 88 -17.46 16.64 -22.21
C ALA A 88 -18.15 16.59 -20.84
N SER A 89 -18.41 17.76 -20.25
CA SER A 89 -19.11 17.94 -18.97
C SER A 89 -20.58 18.33 -19.18
N PHE A 90 -21.49 17.69 -18.46
CA PHE A 90 -22.89 18.15 -18.30
C PHE A 90 -23.05 18.96 -17.00
N HIS A 91 -24.01 19.89 -17.00
CA HIS A 91 -24.27 20.82 -15.90
C HIS A 91 -25.55 20.43 -15.15
N VAL A 92 -25.55 20.56 -13.82
CA VAL A 92 -26.73 20.47 -12.94
C VAL A 92 -26.74 21.70 -12.02
N PRO A 93 -27.89 22.36 -11.76
CA PRO A 93 -27.97 23.56 -10.93
C PRO A 93 -28.07 23.26 -9.42
N PRO A 94 -27.73 24.21 -8.54
CA PRO A 94 -27.85 24.05 -7.08
C PRO A 94 -29.27 24.29 -6.56
N LEU A 95 -29.59 23.67 -5.41
CA LEU A 95 -30.80 23.95 -4.60
C LEU A 95 -30.48 24.88 -3.41
N PRO A 96 -31.48 25.58 -2.83
CA PRO A 96 -31.24 26.79 -2.04
C PRO A 96 -31.00 26.58 -0.55
N ASN A 97 -30.26 27.51 0.06
CA ASN A 97 -30.11 27.63 1.51
C ASN A 97 -31.37 28.20 2.18
N VAL A 98 -31.72 27.70 3.36
CA VAL A 98 -32.67 28.35 4.28
C VAL A 98 -31.89 29.19 5.28
N ILE A 99 -32.27 30.46 5.45
CA ILE A 99 -31.70 31.39 6.43
C ILE A 99 -32.66 31.49 7.61
N LEU A 100 -32.14 31.48 8.84
CA LEU A 100 -32.87 31.91 10.04
C LEU A 100 -32.03 32.93 10.81
N ASN A 101 -32.58 34.12 11.00
CA ASN A 101 -31.99 35.15 11.85
C ASN A 101 -32.18 34.80 13.34
N GLY A 102 -31.19 35.09 14.17
CA GLY A 102 -31.36 35.13 15.62
C GLY A 102 -31.64 36.56 16.10
N ASN A 103 -32.23 36.71 17.30
CA ASN A 103 -32.00 37.87 18.15
C ASN A 103 -32.36 37.61 19.62
N ASN A 104 -31.50 38.07 20.54
CA ASN A 104 -31.69 38.49 21.94
C ASN A 104 -32.64 37.71 22.89
N GLY A 105 -32.17 37.36 24.10
CA GLY A 105 -33.11 36.83 25.12
C GLY A 105 -32.69 36.43 26.56
N LEU A 106 -31.59 36.96 27.14
CA LEU A 106 -31.36 36.96 28.63
C LEU A 106 -31.29 35.60 29.39
N VAL A 107 -30.98 35.71 30.69
CA VAL A 107 -30.52 34.72 31.70
C VAL A 107 -31.35 34.99 32.98
N PRO A 108 -31.60 34.08 33.99
CA PRO A 108 -31.07 32.73 34.28
C PRO A 108 -32.11 31.63 34.67
N SER A 109 -31.58 30.50 35.17
CA SER A 109 -32.00 29.75 36.40
C SER A 109 -33.10 28.66 36.41
N SER A 110 -32.62 27.46 36.79
CA SER A 110 -33.11 26.54 37.84
C SER A 110 -34.38 25.68 37.72
N SER A 111 -34.16 24.39 38.03
CA SER A 111 -34.96 23.46 38.85
C SER A 111 -36.33 22.94 38.38
N SER A 112 -36.35 21.62 38.14
CA SER A 112 -37.24 20.63 38.79
C SER A 112 -38.78 20.81 38.75
N TYR A 113 -39.49 19.84 38.14
CA TYR A 113 -40.08 18.70 38.89
C TYR A 113 -40.63 17.63 37.91
N SER A 114 -41.34 16.61 38.44
CA SER A 114 -41.61 15.32 37.80
C SER A 114 -43.11 14.96 37.67
N SER A 115 -43.38 13.79 37.07
CA SER A 115 -44.62 12.99 37.19
C SER A 115 -45.82 13.28 36.27
N ALA A 116 -45.76 12.69 35.06
CA ALA A 116 -46.63 11.60 34.60
C ALA A 116 -48.19 11.66 34.72
N THR A 117 -48.83 11.42 33.56
CA THR A 117 -50.16 10.78 33.33
C THR A 117 -51.44 11.57 33.63
N ILE A 118 -52.34 11.65 32.64
CA ILE A 118 -53.72 11.12 32.69
C ILE A 118 -54.38 11.19 31.28
N THR A 119 -55.10 10.11 30.94
CA THR A 119 -56.07 9.94 29.83
C THR A 119 -57.27 9.18 30.41
N PRO A 120 -58.46 9.06 29.78
CA PRO A 120 -58.86 9.45 28.40
C PRO A 120 -60.21 10.22 28.34
N ILE A 121 -60.79 10.42 27.13
CA ILE A 121 -62.21 10.14 26.76
C ILE A 121 -62.46 10.46 25.26
N SER A 122 -63.63 10.09 24.73
CA SER A 122 -63.88 9.63 23.35
C SER A 122 -64.71 10.58 22.44
N VAL A 123 -64.42 10.56 21.12
CA VAL A 123 -65.27 10.61 19.87
C VAL A 123 -66.78 11.05 19.93
N PRO A 124 -67.40 11.62 18.85
CA PRO A 124 -67.30 11.10 17.46
C PRO A 124 -67.44 12.03 16.21
N SER A 125 -66.77 11.56 15.13
CA SER A 125 -67.07 11.58 13.67
C SER A 125 -68.09 12.53 13.00
N ILE A 126 -67.74 12.92 11.76
CA ILE A 126 -68.56 12.76 10.54
C ILE A 126 -67.63 12.46 9.33
N ARG A 127 -68.15 11.80 8.27
CA ARG A 127 -67.44 11.51 7.00
C ARG A 127 -68.15 12.18 5.82
N HIS A 128 -67.43 12.44 4.73
CA HIS A 128 -67.94 12.20 3.37
C HIS A 128 -66.81 11.99 2.36
N ASN A 129 -66.99 11.06 1.41
CA ASN A 129 -66.08 10.80 0.29
C ASN A 129 -66.58 11.50 -0.99
N VAL A 130 -65.65 11.87 -1.88
CA VAL A 130 -65.83 11.86 -3.34
C VAL A 130 -64.54 11.32 -3.96
N GLU A 131 -64.64 10.40 -4.91
CA GLU A 131 -63.51 9.81 -5.64
C GLU A 131 -63.26 10.56 -6.96
N ASN A 132 -62.03 10.50 -7.49
CA ASN A 132 -61.79 10.74 -8.91
C ASN A 132 -60.54 9.95 -9.41
N PRO A 133 -60.68 8.94 -10.28
CA PRO A 133 -59.56 8.09 -10.71
C PRO A 133 -58.83 8.61 -11.97
N ASN A 134 -57.66 8.02 -12.24
CA ASN A 134 -56.84 8.17 -13.45
C ASN A 134 -56.07 9.49 -13.64
N SER A 135 -54.88 9.57 -13.03
CA SER A 135 -53.70 10.03 -13.77
C SER A 135 -52.50 9.12 -13.47
N SER A 136 -52.05 8.37 -14.48
CA SER A 136 -50.93 7.43 -14.37
C SER A 136 -49.60 8.12 -14.69
N THR A 137 -49.25 9.13 -13.90
CA THR A 137 -47.92 9.76 -13.95
C THR A 137 -46.85 8.74 -13.56
N ARG A 138 -46.25 8.13 -14.59
CA ARG A 138 -45.13 7.21 -14.47
C ARG A 138 -43.92 7.99 -13.95
N THR A 139 -43.69 7.94 -12.64
CA THR A 139 -42.53 8.57 -12.00
C THR A 139 -41.24 8.06 -12.65
N VAL A 140 -40.43 8.98 -13.13
CA VAL A 140 -39.00 8.71 -13.34
C VAL A 140 -38.42 8.48 -11.95
N PRO A 141 -37.63 7.41 -11.71
CA PRO A 141 -36.94 7.24 -10.44
C PRO A 141 -36.12 8.50 -10.13
N ASN A 142 -36.28 9.06 -8.94
CA ASN A 142 -35.46 10.19 -8.56
C ASN A 142 -34.06 9.66 -8.23
N ILE A 143 -33.00 10.38 -8.61
CA ILE A 143 -31.61 9.89 -8.42
C ILE A 143 -31.27 9.73 -6.93
N SER A 144 -32.02 10.40 -6.04
CA SER A 144 -32.01 10.17 -4.59
C SER A 144 -32.38 8.74 -4.18
N ASP A 145 -33.22 8.06 -4.95
CA ASP A 145 -33.88 6.82 -4.57
C ASP A 145 -33.01 5.58 -4.84
N GLU A 146 -31.94 5.76 -5.63
CA GLU A 146 -30.90 4.77 -5.92
C GLU A 146 -29.63 4.94 -5.07
N ILE A 147 -29.51 6.05 -4.31
CA ILE A 147 -28.41 6.28 -3.36
C ILE A 147 -28.78 5.71 -1.99
N ILE A 148 -27.92 4.87 -1.44
CA ILE A 148 -28.15 4.19 -0.16
C ILE A 148 -27.94 5.18 1.00
N VAL A 149 -28.92 5.26 1.90
CA VAL A 149 -28.80 5.97 3.19
C VAL A 149 -28.64 4.92 4.30
N ILE A 150 -27.41 4.75 4.80
CA ILE A 150 -27.08 3.77 5.87
C ILE A 150 -27.26 4.42 7.25
N ASN A 151 -26.50 5.50 7.51
CA ASN A 151 -26.45 6.16 8.81
C ASN A 151 -26.61 7.69 8.66
N LYS A 152 -27.07 8.35 9.73
CA LYS A 152 -27.21 9.81 9.85
C LYS A 152 -25.87 10.53 10.00
N GLU A 153 -24.82 9.82 10.42
CA GLU A 153 -23.49 10.39 10.71
C GLU A 153 -22.45 10.10 9.61
N SER A 154 -22.88 10.01 8.35
CA SER A 154 -22.01 9.69 7.19
C SER A 154 -20.75 10.56 7.06
N THR A 155 -20.77 11.80 7.58
CA THR A 155 -19.59 12.69 7.65
C THR A 155 -18.54 12.18 8.65
N ALA A 156 -18.95 11.64 9.79
CA ALA A 156 -18.02 11.06 10.76
C ALA A 156 -17.41 9.76 10.21
N GLU A 157 -18.22 8.91 9.57
CA GLU A 157 -17.76 7.68 8.93
C GLU A 157 -16.74 7.97 7.81
N ALA A 158 -16.98 9.03 7.01
CA ALA A 158 -16.03 9.48 5.99
C ALA A 158 -14.69 9.97 6.59
N LEU A 159 -14.68 10.62 7.76
CA LEU A 159 -13.45 11.02 8.45
C LEU A 159 -12.70 9.83 9.07
N ILE A 160 -13.42 8.80 9.52
CA ILE A 160 -12.83 7.54 10.01
C ILE A 160 -12.27 6.69 8.85
N ALA A 161 -12.90 6.74 7.68
CA ALA A 161 -12.35 6.20 6.45
C ALA A 161 -11.10 6.96 5.97
N LEU A 162 -11.11 8.30 6.06
CA LEU A 162 -9.99 9.16 5.70
C LEU A 162 -8.74 8.90 6.56
N SER A 163 -8.90 8.81 7.89
CA SER A 163 -7.81 8.36 8.77
C SER A 163 -7.38 6.90 8.53
N SER A 164 -8.19 6.10 7.82
CA SER A 164 -7.82 4.75 7.38
C SER A 164 -7.21 4.70 5.97
N GLY A 165 -6.89 5.85 5.36
CA GLY A 165 -6.26 5.95 4.04
C GLY A 165 -7.23 6.06 2.85
N PHE A 166 -8.54 6.15 3.08
CA PHE A 166 -9.54 6.20 2.02
C PHE A 166 -10.10 7.61 1.81
N PRO A 167 -10.05 8.18 0.59
CA PRO A 167 -10.63 9.50 0.35
C PRO A 167 -12.16 9.47 0.50
N ALA A 168 -12.71 10.53 1.07
CA ALA A 168 -14.10 10.59 1.54
C ALA A 168 -15.16 10.41 0.43
N ASP A 169 -14.86 10.86 -0.79
CA ASP A 169 -15.78 10.99 -1.92
C ASP A 169 -15.34 10.19 -3.17
N SER A 170 -14.26 9.42 -3.06
CA SER A 170 -13.59 8.79 -4.20
C SER A 170 -13.03 7.39 -3.86
N LEU A 171 -12.61 6.67 -4.90
CA LEU A 171 -11.88 5.41 -4.79
C LEU A 171 -10.36 5.71 -4.78
N THR A 172 -9.61 4.89 -4.07
CA THR A 172 -8.15 4.77 -4.21
C THR A 172 -7.78 4.08 -5.53
N GLU A 173 -6.53 4.23 -5.95
CA GLU A 173 -5.98 3.49 -7.10
C GLU A 173 -6.05 1.97 -6.88
N GLU A 174 -5.79 1.51 -5.65
CA GLU A 174 -5.88 0.09 -5.27
C GLU A 174 -7.32 -0.47 -5.38
N GLU A 175 -8.34 0.33 -5.04
CA GLU A 175 -9.75 -0.04 -5.22
C GLU A 175 -10.15 -0.11 -6.71
N ILE A 176 -9.60 0.77 -7.54
CA ILE A 176 -9.83 0.77 -8.99
C ILE A 176 -9.16 -0.45 -9.63
N ASP A 177 -7.89 -0.74 -9.29
CA ASP A 177 -7.14 -1.89 -9.81
C ASP A 177 -7.69 -3.23 -9.31
N ALA A 178 -8.21 -3.27 -8.08
CA ALA A 178 -8.94 -4.44 -7.55
C ALA A 178 -10.33 -4.62 -8.20
N GLY A 179 -10.82 -3.65 -8.96
CA GLY A 179 -12.10 -3.71 -9.67
C GLY A 179 -13.32 -3.75 -8.74
N VAL A 180 -13.28 -3.00 -7.62
CA VAL A 180 -14.33 -3.07 -6.58
C VAL A 180 -15.71 -2.62 -7.06
N VAL A 181 -15.77 -1.86 -8.16
CA VAL A 181 -16.97 -1.52 -8.93
C VAL A 181 -16.73 -1.84 -10.41
N PRO A 182 -17.76 -2.26 -11.18
CA PRO A 182 -17.59 -2.65 -12.58
C PRO A 182 -17.31 -1.48 -13.52
N VAL A 183 -17.69 -0.25 -13.13
CA VAL A 183 -17.42 1.01 -13.83
C VAL A 183 -17.09 2.08 -12.81
N VAL A 184 -16.05 2.88 -13.06
CA VAL A 184 -15.68 4.02 -12.20
C VAL A 184 -16.61 5.21 -12.49
N GLY A 185 -17.09 5.85 -11.42
CA GLY A 185 -18.09 6.92 -11.45
C GLY A 185 -19.53 6.41 -11.39
N GLY A 186 -20.47 7.33 -11.16
CA GLY A 186 -21.90 7.01 -11.03
C GLY A 186 -22.29 6.46 -9.66
N ILE A 187 -23.53 5.96 -9.58
CA ILE A 187 -24.22 5.67 -8.31
C ILE A 187 -23.64 4.44 -7.60
N GLU A 188 -23.19 3.42 -8.32
CA GLU A 188 -22.53 2.24 -7.73
C GLU A 188 -21.25 2.61 -6.97
N GLN A 189 -20.44 3.55 -7.50
CA GLN A 189 -19.27 4.06 -6.78
C GLN A 189 -19.66 4.80 -5.49
N VAL A 190 -20.69 5.66 -5.53
CA VAL A 190 -21.17 6.39 -4.35
C VAL A 190 -21.67 5.42 -3.28
N ASN A 191 -22.48 4.44 -3.68
CA ASN A 191 -23.00 3.41 -2.77
C ASN A 191 -21.89 2.53 -2.20
N TYR A 192 -20.91 2.12 -3.01
CA TYR A 192 -19.73 1.40 -2.55
C TYR A 192 -18.94 2.21 -1.51
N ILE A 193 -18.68 3.49 -1.75
CA ILE A 193 -17.94 4.39 -0.84
C ILE A 193 -18.66 4.50 0.50
N LEU A 194 -19.99 4.68 0.50
CA LEU A 194 -20.79 4.75 1.72
C LEU A 194 -20.72 3.43 2.52
N ILE A 195 -20.90 2.29 1.85
CA ILE A 195 -20.80 0.95 2.47
C ILE A 195 -19.40 0.70 3.04
N ARG A 196 -18.35 1.00 2.27
CA ARG A 196 -16.94 0.90 2.69
C ARG A 196 -16.67 1.73 3.95
N ASN A 197 -17.05 3.01 3.93
CA ASN A 197 -16.82 3.93 5.04
C ASN A 197 -17.53 3.42 6.31
N HIS A 198 -18.77 2.95 6.17
CA HIS A 198 -19.56 2.39 7.27
C HIS A 198 -18.91 1.12 7.89
N ILE A 199 -18.46 0.18 7.06
CA ILE A 199 -17.75 -1.04 7.50
C ILE A 199 -16.45 -0.68 8.26
N ILE A 200 -15.68 0.29 7.76
CA ILE A 200 -14.46 0.75 8.43
C ILE A 200 -14.79 1.38 9.78
N ALA A 201 -15.80 2.26 9.85
CA ALA A 201 -16.23 2.91 11.09
C ALA A 201 -16.66 1.89 12.15
N LYS A 202 -17.51 0.93 11.77
CA LYS A 202 -18.00 -0.16 12.62
C LYS A 202 -16.88 -1.08 13.14
N TRP A 203 -15.79 -1.28 12.38
CA TRP A 203 -14.61 -1.96 12.93
C TRP A 203 -13.77 -1.05 13.86
N ARG A 204 -13.63 0.24 13.52
CA ARG A 204 -12.85 1.21 14.31
C ARG A 204 -13.44 1.48 15.70
N GLU A 205 -14.76 1.33 15.85
CA GLU A 205 -15.50 1.28 17.14
C GLU A 205 -14.90 0.27 18.12
N ASN A 206 -14.64 -0.97 17.68
CA ASN A 206 -13.94 -1.99 18.49
C ASN A 206 -13.03 -2.88 17.63
N VAL A 207 -11.80 -2.40 17.43
CA VAL A 207 -10.75 -3.07 16.66
C VAL A 207 -10.24 -4.40 17.25
N SER A 208 -10.62 -4.73 18.49
CA SER A 208 -10.27 -6.02 19.10
C SER A 208 -11.24 -7.14 18.72
N ASN A 209 -12.43 -6.79 18.22
CA ASN A 209 -13.40 -7.72 17.69
C ASN A 209 -13.15 -8.00 16.21
N TRP A 210 -13.68 -9.14 15.74
CA TRP A 210 -13.84 -9.44 14.33
C TRP A 210 -15.28 -9.09 13.90
N ILE A 211 -15.45 -8.16 12.97
CA ILE A 211 -16.74 -7.90 12.33
C ILE A 211 -16.97 -8.88 11.16
N THR A 212 -18.17 -9.42 11.00
CA THR A 212 -18.53 -10.26 9.84
C THR A 212 -19.42 -9.50 8.87
N LYS A 213 -19.50 -9.97 7.62
CA LYS A 213 -20.32 -9.34 6.57
C LYS A 213 -21.81 -9.37 6.91
N GLU A 214 -22.23 -10.42 7.60
CA GLU A 214 -23.62 -10.71 7.96
C GLU A 214 -24.21 -9.65 8.90
N MET A 215 -23.36 -8.96 9.67
CA MET A 215 -23.76 -7.84 10.53
C MET A 215 -24.42 -6.68 9.74
N PHE A 216 -24.06 -6.51 8.47
CA PHE A 216 -24.49 -5.39 7.63
C PHE A 216 -25.64 -5.74 6.66
N ILE A 217 -26.09 -7.00 6.62
CA ILE A 217 -27.06 -7.48 5.62
C ILE A 217 -28.45 -6.84 5.79
N ASP A 218 -28.86 -6.59 7.03
CA ASP A 218 -30.16 -5.96 7.34
C ASP A 218 -30.08 -4.42 7.33
N GLU A 219 -28.87 -3.85 7.48
CA GLU A 219 -28.62 -2.40 7.42
C GLU A 219 -28.53 -1.89 5.96
N ILE A 220 -28.04 -2.73 5.04
CA ILE A 220 -27.83 -2.36 3.63
C ILE A 220 -28.97 -2.89 2.75
N PRO A 221 -29.61 -2.04 1.92
CA PRO A 221 -30.65 -2.48 0.97
C PRO A 221 -30.18 -3.60 0.03
N LYS A 222 -31.09 -4.51 -0.33
CA LYS A 222 -30.79 -5.70 -1.15
C LYS A 222 -30.13 -5.42 -2.51
N HIS A 223 -30.32 -4.22 -3.09
CA HIS A 223 -29.63 -3.84 -4.33
C HIS A 223 -28.14 -3.52 -4.11
N GLY A 224 -27.74 -3.16 -2.89
CA GLY A 224 -26.36 -2.90 -2.50
C GLY A 224 -25.61 -4.12 -1.97
N HIS A 225 -26.25 -5.30 -1.87
CA HIS A 225 -25.61 -6.50 -1.30
C HIS A 225 -24.38 -6.97 -2.09
N THR A 226 -24.33 -6.75 -3.40
CA THR A 226 -23.15 -7.00 -4.24
C THR A 226 -21.99 -6.03 -3.95
N LEU A 227 -22.31 -4.78 -3.58
CA LEU A 227 -21.32 -3.77 -3.19
C LEU A 227 -20.83 -4.00 -1.75
N LEU A 228 -21.68 -4.52 -0.86
CA LEU A 228 -21.29 -5.07 0.45
C LEU A 228 -20.35 -6.27 0.30
N ASP A 229 -20.67 -7.22 -0.57
CA ASP A 229 -19.77 -8.32 -0.91
C ASP A 229 -18.41 -7.80 -1.40
N SER A 230 -18.41 -6.82 -2.31
CA SER A 230 -17.17 -6.22 -2.82
C SER A 230 -16.35 -5.52 -1.73
N ALA A 231 -16.96 -4.56 -1.01
CA ALA A 231 -16.29 -3.76 0.02
C ALA A 231 -15.76 -4.61 1.17
N TYR A 232 -16.58 -5.53 1.73
CA TYR A 232 -16.15 -6.38 2.82
C TYR A 232 -14.99 -7.30 2.40
N ASN A 233 -15.08 -7.95 1.22
CA ASN A 233 -14.00 -8.81 0.73
C ASN A 233 -12.73 -8.02 0.42
N TYR A 234 -12.82 -6.82 -0.16
CA TYR A 234 -11.68 -5.94 -0.39
C TYR A 234 -10.99 -5.56 0.93
N LEU A 235 -11.74 -5.04 1.91
CA LEU A 235 -11.20 -4.57 3.18
C LEU A 235 -10.58 -5.70 4.02
N VAL A 236 -11.17 -6.90 4.00
CA VAL A 236 -10.61 -8.09 4.68
C VAL A 236 -9.35 -8.62 3.97
N SER A 237 -9.34 -8.64 2.63
CA SER A 237 -8.22 -9.22 1.88
C SER A 237 -6.97 -8.33 1.89
N HIS A 238 -7.13 -7.01 1.77
CA HIS A 238 -6.01 -6.06 1.83
C HIS A 238 -5.61 -5.71 3.28
N GLY A 239 -6.39 -6.17 4.28
CA GLY A 239 -6.06 -6.01 5.69
C GLY A 239 -6.38 -4.62 6.26
N TYR A 240 -7.35 -3.91 5.69
CA TYR A 240 -7.85 -2.63 6.21
C TYR A 240 -8.79 -2.80 7.42
N ILE A 241 -9.43 -3.97 7.57
CA ILE A 241 -10.23 -4.34 8.75
C ILE A 241 -9.85 -5.72 9.29
N ASN A 242 -10.28 -6.02 10.52
CA ASN A 242 -10.09 -7.31 11.18
C ASN A 242 -8.62 -7.78 11.21
N PHE A 243 -7.64 -6.87 11.31
CA PHE A 243 -6.20 -7.21 11.31
C PHE A 243 -5.58 -7.10 12.71
N GLY A 244 -4.39 -7.67 12.89
CA GLY A 244 -3.57 -7.51 14.10
C GLY A 244 -3.48 -8.77 14.96
N VAL A 245 -3.65 -8.60 16.27
CA VAL A 245 -3.19 -9.55 17.31
C VAL A 245 -4.20 -9.83 18.44
N ALA A 246 -5.37 -9.18 18.44
CA ALA A 246 -6.42 -9.45 19.42
C ALA A 246 -6.92 -10.92 19.38
N PRO A 247 -7.33 -11.55 20.50
CA PRO A 247 -7.73 -12.96 20.55
C PRO A 247 -8.78 -13.36 19.50
N ALA A 248 -9.89 -12.62 19.43
CA ALA A 248 -10.98 -12.86 18.48
C ALA A 248 -10.59 -12.68 17.00
N ILE A 249 -9.40 -12.11 16.71
CA ILE A 249 -8.80 -12.04 15.39
C ILE A 249 -7.84 -13.22 15.17
N LYS A 250 -7.04 -13.59 16.17
CA LYS A 250 -6.13 -14.77 16.13
C LYS A 250 -6.92 -16.07 15.89
N GLU A 251 -8.04 -16.24 16.60
CA GLU A 251 -8.95 -17.40 16.53
C GLU A 251 -9.60 -17.63 15.15
N LYS A 252 -9.53 -16.67 14.23
CA LYS A 252 -10.09 -16.79 12.87
C LYS A 252 -9.07 -17.33 11.85
N SER A 253 -7.89 -17.74 12.31
CA SER A 253 -6.91 -18.47 11.52
C SER A 253 -7.38 -19.94 11.35
N PRO A 254 -7.35 -20.53 10.14
CA PRO A 254 -7.59 -21.95 9.96
C PRO A 254 -6.63 -22.80 10.80
N ALA A 255 -7.15 -23.84 11.46
CA ALA A 255 -6.34 -24.72 12.31
C ALA A 255 -5.28 -25.53 11.52
N GLU A 256 -5.58 -25.86 10.27
CA GLU A 256 -4.67 -26.53 9.33
C GLU A 256 -4.62 -25.76 8.00
N PRO A 257 -3.47 -25.69 7.32
CA PRO A 257 -3.36 -25.04 6.03
C PRO A 257 -4.05 -25.87 4.93
N SER A 258 -4.75 -25.17 4.04
CA SER A 258 -5.57 -25.74 2.95
C SER A 258 -5.18 -25.22 1.56
N LYS A 259 -4.14 -24.38 1.48
CA LYS A 259 -3.61 -23.78 0.24
C LYS A 259 -2.09 -24.03 0.13
N ALA A 260 -1.55 -23.50 -0.96
CA ALA A 260 -0.14 -23.55 -1.37
C ALA A 260 0.88 -23.24 -0.26
N ASN A 261 2.12 -23.68 -0.49
CA ASN A 261 3.25 -23.41 0.39
C ASN A 261 3.81 -22.00 0.10
N VAL A 262 4.19 -21.27 1.15
CA VAL A 262 4.83 -19.94 1.03
C VAL A 262 6.03 -19.82 1.96
N ILE A 263 7.17 -19.40 1.41
CA ILE A 263 8.34 -19.01 2.20
C ILE A 263 8.38 -17.48 2.34
N VAL A 264 8.52 -16.97 3.55
CA VAL A 264 8.77 -15.55 3.84
C VAL A 264 10.21 -15.39 4.29
N ILE A 265 10.94 -14.43 3.73
CA ILE A 265 12.37 -14.22 3.98
C ILE A 265 12.55 -12.92 4.76
N GLY A 266 12.86 -13.06 6.05
CA GLY A 266 12.87 -12.00 7.06
C GLY A 266 11.64 -12.06 7.98
N ALA A 267 11.87 -11.98 9.28
CA ALA A 267 10.86 -11.87 10.33
C ALA A 267 10.77 -10.43 10.89
N GLY A 268 11.01 -9.42 10.04
CA GLY A 268 10.67 -8.02 10.32
C GLY A 268 9.15 -7.77 10.22
N LEU A 269 8.69 -6.55 10.53
CA LEU A 269 7.24 -6.23 10.54
C LEU A 269 6.51 -6.61 9.23
N ALA A 270 7.14 -6.38 8.07
CA ALA A 270 6.60 -6.77 6.76
C ALA A 270 6.38 -8.29 6.65
N GLY A 271 7.43 -9.08 6.94
CA GLY A 271 7.37 -10.53 6.88
C GLY A 271 6.41 -11.14 7.90
N LEU A 272 6.34 -10.58 9.11
CA LEU A 272 5.39 -11.02 10.13
C LEU A 272 3.93 -10.69 9.76
N ALA A 273 3.66 -9.46 9.30
CA ALA A 273 2.32 -9.06 8.85
C ALA A 273 1.83 -9.95 7.70
N ALA A 274 2.68 -10.16 6.71
CA ALA A 274 2.40 -11.05 5.58
C ALA A 274 2.16 -12.49 6.04
N ALA A 275 3.03 -13.04 6.89
CA ALA A 275 2.93 -14.41 7.37
C ALA A 275 1.60 -14.67 8.10
N ARG A 276 1.19 -13.79 9.02
CA ARG A 276 -0.09 -13.90 9.73
C ARG A 276 -1.28 -13.85 8.78
N GLN A 277 -1.29 -12.90 7.84
CA GLN A 277 -2.40 -12.71 6.91
C GLN A 277 -2.49 -13.88 5.90
N LEU A 278 -1.36 -14.42 5.44
CA LEU A 278 -1.28 -15.63 4.61
C LEU A 278 -1.75 -16.89 5.36
N MET A 279 -1.35 -17.07 6.63
CA MET A 279 -1.83 -18.18 7.48
C MET A 279 -3.35 -18.10 7.65
N ARG A 280 -3.90 -16.91 7.95
CA ARG A 280 -5.34 -16.62 8.01
C ARG A 280 -6.06 -16.92 6.68
N PHE A 281 -5.40 -16.69 5.54
CA PHE A 281 -5.93 -17.11 4.23
C PHE A 281 -5.80 -18.62 3.96
N GLY A 282 -5.19 -19.41 4.86
CA GLY A 282 -5.05 -20.85 4.76
C GLY A 282 -3.79 -21.34 4.03
N TYR A 283 -2.81 -20.48 3.77
CA TYR A 283 -1.52 -20.89 3.19
C TYR A 283 -0.61 -21.55 4.22
N LYS A 284 0.17 -22.55 3.79
CA LYS A 284 1.23 -23.14 4.64
C LYS A 284 2.45 -22.24 4.59
N VAL A 285 2.63 -21.39 5.60
CA VAL A 285 3.74 -20.44 5.69
C VAL A 285 4.96 -21.06 6.38
N THR A 286 6.16 -20.63 6.01
CA THR A 286 7.40 -20.79 6.80
C THR A 286 8.22 -19.52 6.66
N VAL A 287 8.68 -18.96 7.78
CA VAL A 287 9.50 -17.74 7.79
C VAL A 287 10.96 -18.11 8.04
N LEU A 288 11.89 -17.61 7.23
CA LEU A 288 13.33 -17.77 7.39
C LEU A 288 13.92 -16.44 7.87
N GLU A 289 14.53 -16.42 9.05
CA GLU A 289 15.14 -15.22 9.64
C GLU A 289 16.64 -15.48 9.86
N GLY A 290 17.51 -14.58 9.39
CA GLY A 290 18.95 -14.72 9.52
C GLY A 290 19.47 -14.49 10.93
N ARG A 291 18.76 -13.68 11.72
CA ARG A 291 19.07 -13.39 13.12
C ARG A 291 18.52 -14.48 14.06
N LYS A 292 19.00 -14.48 15.30
CA LYS A 292 18.42 -15.24 16.44
C LYS A 292 17.17 -14.59 17.08
N ARG A 293 16.51 -13.66 16.39
CA ARG A 293 15.32 -12.93 16.86
C ARG A 293 14.48 -12.39 15.71
N ALA A 294 13.19 -12.20 15.96
CA ALA A 294 12.30 -11.47 15.06
C ALA A 294 12.50 -9.94 15.15
N GLY A 295 11.72 -9.19 14.36
CA GLY A 295 11.63 -7.73 14.37
C GLY A 295 12.58 -7.02 13.40
N GLY A 296 13.73 -7.63 13.08
CA GLY A 296 14.73 -7.03 12.18
C GLY A 296 15.20 -5.67 12.70
N ARG A 297 14.84 -4.59 11.98
CA ARG A 297 15.11 -3.19 12.35
C ARG A 297 14.18 -2.60 13.42
N VAL A 298 13.13 -3.32 13.83
CA VAL A 298 12.44 -3.06 15.10
C VAL A 298 13.11 -3.92 16.17
N TYR A 299 13.81 -3.28 17.11
CA TYR A 299 14.60 -3.98 18.11
C TYR A 299 14.63 -3.22 19.45
N THR A 300 13.81 -3.69 20.39
CA THR A 300 13.97 -3.37 21.80
C THR A 300 15.00 -4.32 22.42
N LYS A 301 15.98 -3.77 23.14
CA LYS A 301 16.82 -4.52 24.07
C LYS A 301 16.37 -4.21 25.50
N LYS A 302 16.12 -5.25 26.30
CA LYS A 302 16.03 -5.09 27.75
C LYS A 302 17.42 -4.77 28.28
N MET A 303 17.56 -3.61 28.91
CA MET A 303 18.76 -3.18 29.61
C MET A 303 18.55 -3.39 31.11
N GLU A 304 19.60 -3.83 31.82
CA GLU A 304 19.53 -4.23 33.22
C GLU A 304 20.82 -3.79 33.93
N GLY A 305 20.69 -3.34 35.18
CA GLY A 305 21.80 -2.82 35.98
C GLY A 305 21.58 -3.01 37.48
N GLY A 306 22.37 -3.91 38.09
CA GLY A 306 22.45 -4.07 39.54
C GLY A 306 21.11 -4.26 40.25
N ASN A 307 20.86 -3.45 41.28
CA ASN A 307 19.73 -3.58 42.20
C ASN A 307 18.40 -3.15 41.57
N ARG A 308 17.82 -4.02 40.73
CA ARG A 308 16.48 -3.92 40.11
C ARG A 308 16.29 -2.80 39.07
N VAL A 309 17.31 -2.03 38.71
CA VAL A 309 17.20 -1.03 37.63
C VAL A 309 17.14 -1.76 36.29
N CYS A 310 16.08 -1.55 35.51
CA CYS A 310 15.96 -2.07 34.15
C CYS A 310 15.13 -1.13 33.27
N ALA A 311 15.34 -1.19 31.95
CA ALA A 311 14.61 -0.39 30.98
C ALA A 311 14.49 -1.10 29.62
N ALA A 312 13.47 -0.75 28.85
CA ALA A 312 13.27 -1.18 27.47
C ALA A 312 13.84 -0.14 26.47
N ALA A 313 14.99 -0.43 25.86
CA ALA A 313 15.67 0.48 24.92
C ALA A 313 15.39 0.10 23.46
N ASP A 314 14.72 0.97 22.71
CA ASP A 314 14.52 0.78 21.26
C ASP A 314 15.75 1.26 20.46
N LEU A 315 16.58 0.29 20.11
CA LEU A 315 17.82 0.47 19.35
C LEU A 315 17.57 0.66 17.84
N GLY A 316 16.35 0.38 17.38
CA GLY A 316 15.90 0.55 16.00
C GLY A 316 14.73 1.52 15.90
N GLY A 317 13.65 1.14 15.23
CA GLY A 317 12.41 1.95 15.18
C GLY A 317 11.85 2.25 16.58
N SER A 318 11.73 3.55 16.92
CA SER A 318 11.30 4.06 18.24
C SER A 318 9.90 4.67 18.24
N VAL A 319 9.59 5.53 17.27
CA VAL A 319 8.40 6.39 17.29
C VAL A 319 7.27 5.76 16.46
N LEU A 320 6.06 5.78 17.00
CA LEU A 320 4.83 5.58 16.23
C LEU A 320 4.39 6.95 15.72
N THR A 321 4.76 7.28 14.48
CA THR A 321 4.31 8.47 13.78
C THR A 321 2.81 8.38 13.47
N GLY A 322 2.03 9.43 13.74
CA GLY A 322 0.64 9.57 13.27
C GLY A 322 -0.41 8.59 13.81
N THR A 323 -0.71 8.65 15.10
CA THR A 323 -1.48 7.60 15.79
C THR A 323 -2.95 7.37 15.40
N LEU A 324 -3.62 8.26 14.64
CA LEU A 324 -4.99 8.00 14.17
C LEU A 324 -5.01 7.02 12.99
N GLY A 325 -4.07 7.18 12.06
CA GLY A 325 -3.95 6.31 10.88
C GLY A 325 -3.08 5.08 11.12
N ASN A 326 -2.07 5.19 11.97
CA ASN A 326 -1.03 4.19 12.08
C ASN A 326 -1.55 2.82 12.60
N PRO A 327 -1.46 1.73 11.80
CA PRO A 327 -1.94 0.41 12.19
C PRO A 327 -1.21 -0.19 13.39
N LEU A 328 -0.01 0.31 13.72
CA LEU A 328 0.72 -0.08 14.93
C LEU A 328 0.05 0.49 16.19
N GLY A 329 -0.58 1.66 16.10
CA GLY A 329 -1.40 2.22 17.17
C GLY A 329 -2.67 1.41 17.43
N ILE A 330 -3.28 0.86 16.38
CA ILE A 330 -4.37 -0.12 16.49
C ILE A 330 -3.92 -1.37 17.24
N MET A 331 -2.74 -1.91 16.92
CA MET A 331 -2.20 -3.08 17.63
C MET A 331 -1.80 -2.78 19.08
N ALA A 332 -1.27 -1.59 19.38
CA ALA A 332 -1.04 -1.16 20.77
C ALA A 332 -2.36 -1.16 21.57
N ARG A 333 -3.44 -0.62 20.99
CA ARG A 333 -4.79 -0.65 21.57
C ARG A 333 -5.34 -2.08 21.75
N GLN A 334 -5.12 -2.97 20.78
CA GLN A 334 -5.49 -4.39 20.89
C GLN A 334 -4.74 -5.14 22.00
N LEU A 335 -3.51 -4.72 22.32
CA LEU A 335 -2.68 -5.27 23.39
C LEU A 335 -2.92 -4.59 24.76
N GLY A 336 -3.85 -3.63 24.84
CA GLY A 336 -4.16 -2.89 26.06
C GLY A 336 -3.10 -1.85 26.46
N TYR A 337 -2.17 -1.50 25.58
CA TYR A 337 -1.17 -0.47 25.85
C TYR A 337 -1.70 0.92 25.52
N GLN A 338 -1.70 1.81 26.51
CA GLN A 338 -1.81 3.25 26.28
C GLN A 338 -0.50 3.76 25.68
N LEU A 339 -0.59 4.61 24.66
CA LEU A 339 0.56 5.24 24.02
C LEU A 339 0.92 6.53 24.76
N HIS A 340 2.22 6.80 24.88
CA HIS A 340 2.72 8.05 25.45
C HIS A 340 2.99 9.03 24.31
N LYS A 341 2.21 10.12 24.21
CA LYS A 341 2.53 11.24 23.31
C LYS A 341 3.94 11.75 23.62
N VAL A 342 4.80 11.83 22.62
CA VAL A 342 6.06 12.56 22.76
C VAL A 342 5.74 14.05 22.86
N ARG A 343 6.17 14.68 23.95
CA ARG A 343 5.90 16.09 24.24
C ARG A 343 6.60 17.01 23.24
N ASP A 344 5.91 18.07 22.86
CA ASP A 344 6.35 19.04 21.85
C ASP A 344 7.51 19.95 22.34
N LYS A 345 7.88 19.87 23.63
CA LYS A 345 8.98 20.63 24.26
C LYS A 345 10.32 19.91 24.07
N CYS A 346 11.19 20.48 23.22
CA CYS A 346 12.57 20.06 23.01
C CYS A 346 13.52 21.26 23.27
N PRO A 347 14.03 21.47 24.50
CA PRO A 347 15.00 22.53 24.74
C PRO A 347 16.33 22.18 24.09
N LEU A 348 17.04 23.21 23.61
CA LEU A 348 18.37 23.09 23.03
C LEU A 348 19.40 23.68 23.99
N TYR A 349 20.57 23.04 24.09
CA TYR A 349 21.68 23.50 24.93
C TYR A 349 22.89 23.89 24.08
N SER A 350 23.49 25.03 24.42
CA SER A 350 24.73 25.54 23.84
C SER A 350 25.95 24.81 24.38
N LEU A 351 27.12 25.09 23.78
CA LEU A 351 28.38 24.38 24.00
C LEU A 351 28.92 24.45 25.45
N ASP A 352 28.46 25.43 26.21
CA ASP A 352 28.78 25.64 27.63
C ASP A 352 27.74 25.02 28.58
N GLY A 353 26.73 24.32 28.04
CA GLY A 353 25.62 23.74 28.78
C GLY A 353 24.47 24.70 29.09
N SER A 354 24.57 25.97 28.69
CA SER A 354 23.48 26.94 28.89
C SER A 354 22.31 26.66 27.93
N PRO A 355 21.06 26.93 28.33
CA PRO A 355 19.91 26.80 27.42
C PRO A 355 19.95 27.90 26.35
N VAL A 356 19.72 27.51 25.09
CA VAL A 356 19.62 28.43 23.95
C VAL A 356 18.49 29.45 24.17
N ASP A 357 18.74 30.72 23.84
CA ASP A 357 17.73 31.77 23.91
C ASP A 357 16.52 31.48 23.00
N HIS A 358 15.32 31.72 23.53
CA HIS A 358 14.07 31.33 22.86
C HIS A 358 13.74 32.20 21.64
N ASP A 359 14.05 33.50 21.68
CA ASP A 359 13.84 34.38 20.52
C ASP A 359 14.84 34.07 19.40
N MET A 360 16.08 33.69 19.75
CA MET A 360 17.07 33.17 18.80
C MET A 360 16.65 31.81 18.21
N ASP A 361 16.13 30.88 19.03
CA ASP A 361 15.59 29.59 18.58
C ASP A 361 14.48 29.77 17.53
N MET A 362 13.44 30.54 17.88
CA MET A 362 12.36 30.88 16.96
C MET A 362 12.84 31.62 15.70
N LYS A 363 13.85 32.49 15.80
CA LYS A 363 14.43 33.24 14.67
C LYS A 363 15.12 32.30 13.69
N VAL A 364 15.94 31.35 14.16
CA VAL A 364 16.70 30.43 13.31
C VAL A 364 15.82 29.30 12.78
N GLU A 365 14.87 28.76 13.56
CA GLU A 365 13.81 27.90 13.00
C GLU A 365 13.09 28.63 11.86
N THR A 366 12.64 29.87 12.10
CA THR A 366 11.92 30.65 11.07
C THR A 366 12.76 30.88 9.81
N ALA A 367 14.07 31.08 9.96
CA ALA A 367 15.00 31.21 8.84
C ALA A 367 15.17 29.89 8.05
N PHE A 368 15.33 28.77 8.75
CA PHE A 368 15.43 27.41 8.18
C PHE A 368 14.15 26.99 7.45
N ASN A 369 12.99 27.20 8.08
CA ASN A 369 11.67 26.94 7.51
C ASN A 369 11.46 27.75 6.21
N ARG A 370 11.83 29.03 6.20
CA ARG A 370 11.82 29.91 5.01
C ARG A 370 12.80 29.46 3.93
N LEU A 371 13.87 28.75 4.28
CA LEU A 371 14.82 28.17 3.32
C LEU A 371 14.26 26.90 2.66
N LEU A 372 13.62 26.00 3.39
CA LEU A 372 12.91 24.85 2.79
C LEU A 372 11.84 25.32 1.80
N ASP A 373 11.09 26.37 2.16
CA ASP A 373 10.16 27.09 1.29
C ASP A 373 10.82 27.64 0.00
N LYS A 374 12.07 28.13 0.10
CA LYS A 374 12.86 28.60 -1.06
C LYS A 374 13.36 27.44 -1.92
N ALA A 375 13.83 26.34 -1.31
CA ALA A 375 14.26 25.14 -2.02
C ALA A 375 13.09 24.49 -2.79
N SER A 376 11.91 24.43 -2.18
CA SER A 376 10.68 23.95 -2.84
C SER A 376 10.25 24.83 -4.02
N LYS A 377 10.47 26.15 -3.95
CA LYS A 377 10.28 27.09 -5.09
C LYS A 377 11.35 26.90 -6.16
N LEU A 378 12.62 26.69 -5.78
CA LEU A 378 13.72 26.43 -6.70
C LEU A 378 13.47 25.15 -7.51
N ARG A 379 13.06 24.05 -6.87
CA ARG A 379 12.58 22.82 -7.53
C ARG A 379 11.52 23.13 -8.61
N GLN A 380 10.50 23.92 -8.28
CA GLN A 380 9.42 24.27 -9.21
C GLN A 380 9.90 25.08 -10.42
N LEU A 381 10.94 25.91 -10.25
CA LEU A 381 11.56 26.67 -11.34
C LEU A 381 12.50 25.82 -12.21
N MET A 382 13.20 24.86 -11.61
CA MET A 382 14.14 23.96 -12.31
C MET A 382 13.44 22.83 -13.07
N GLY A 383 12.23 22.44 -12.66
CA GLY A 383 11.47 21.36 -13.31
C GLY A 383 12.24 20.04 -13.28
N GLU A 384 12.34 19.36 -14.43
CA GLU A 384 13.00 18.05 -14.56
C GLU A 384 14.49 18.08 -14.15
N VAL A 385 15.17 19.22 -14.28
CA VAL A 385 16.59 19.38 -13.87
C VAL A 385 16.77 19.26 -12.34
N SER A 386 15.69 19.42 -11.55
CA SER A 386 15.77 19.26 -10.09
C SER A 386 16.03 17.82 -9.61
N VAL A 387 15.88 16.82 -10.49
CA VAL A 387 16.09 15.40 -10.17
C VAL A 387 17.58 15.06 -10.00
N ASP A 388 18.45 15.75 -10.73
CA ASP A 388 19.92 15.58 -10.68
C ASP A 388 20.60 16.48 -9.63
N VAL A 389 19.82 17.21 -8.82
CA VAL A 389 20.32 18.18 -7.83
C VAL A 389 19.96 17.72 -6.42
N SER A 390 20.91 17.88 -5.49
CA SER A 390 20.67 17.55 -4.08
C SER A 390 20.05 18.70 -3.30
N LEU A 391 19.27 18.35 -2.27
CA LEU A 391 18.70 19.33 -1.34
C LEU A 391 19.81 20.16 -0.70
N GLY A 392 20.93 19.53 -0.30
CA GLY A 392 22.10 20.20 0.27
C GLY A 392 22.69 21.28 -0.64
N ALA A 393 22.70 21.11 -1.96
CA ALA A 393 23.15 22.15 -2.89
C ALA A 393 22.22 23.38 -2.90
N ALA A 394 20.89 23.16 -2.79
CA ALA A 394 19.92 24.24 -2.66
C ALA A 394 20.04 24.95 -1.28
N LEU A 395 20.35 24.21 -0.22
CA LEU A 395 20.52 24.77 1.13
C LEU A 395 21.84 25.54 1.30
N GLU A 396 22.94 25.09 0.70
CA GLU A 396 24.25 25.77 0.76
C GLU A 396 24.20 27.19 0.14
N THR A 397 23.29 27.42 -0.81
CA THR A 397 23.00 28.76 -1.37
C THR A 397 22.57 29.76 -0.28
N PHE A 398 21.95 29.30 0.80
CA PHE A 398 21.60 30.17 1.95
C PHE A 398 22.84 30.59 2.74
N ARG A 399 23.77 29.65 2.98
CA ARG A 399 25.01 29.92 3.71
C ARG A 399 25.86 30.98 3.00
N GLN A 400 25.83 31.00 1.67
CA GLN A 400 26.48 32.00 0.83
C GLN A 400 25.78 33.36 0.77
N VAL A 401 24.46 33.43 1.02
CA VAL A 401 23.67 34.68 0.93
C VAL A 401 23.42 35.35 2.29
N TYR A 402 23.51 34.59 3.38
CA TYR A 402 23.26 35.09 4.75
C TYR A 402 24.44 34.91 5.71
N GLY A 403 25.48 34.14 5.37
CA GLY A 403 26.57 33.79 6.29
C GLY A 403 27.31 34.99 6.90
N ASP A 404 27.49 36.08 6.14
CA ASP A 404 28.16 37.30 6.59
C ASP A 404 27.38 38.11 7.66
N ALA A 405 26.14 37.73 7.95
CA ALA A 405 25.22 38.45 8.84
C ALA A 405 24.69 37.60 10.01
N VAL A 406 25.29 36.43 10.26
CA VAL A 406 24.84 35.44 11.26
C VAL A 406 25.96 35.17 12.26
N ASN A 407 25.64 35.13 13.55
CA ASN A 407 26.63 34.89 14.60
C ASN A 407 26.98 33.39 14.74
N ALA A 408 28.03 33.07 15.51
CA ALA A 408 28.52 31.69 15.65
C ALA A 408 27.48 30.74 16.28
N GLU A 409 26.69 31.20 17.25
CA GLU A 409 25.69 30.41 17.95
C GLU A 409 24.45 30.16 17.07
N GLU A 410 23.99 31.19 16.34
CA GLU A 410 22.96 31.06 15.30
C GLU A 410 23.38 30.08 14.19
N MET A 411 24.66 30.05 13.83
CA MET A 411 25.21 29.10 12.85
C MET A 411 25.25 27.67 13.42
N ASN A 412 25.58 27.49 14.71
CA ASN A 412 25.57 26.19 15.37
C ASN A 412 24.15 25.64 15.51
N LEU A 413 23.18 26.50 15.78
CA LEU A 413 21.74 26.19 15.80
C LEU A 413 21.21 25.87 14.38
N PHE A 414 21.62 26.61 13.36
CA PHE A 414 21.31 26.27 11.97
C PHE A 414 21.90 24.91 11.56
N ASN A 415 23.12 24.59 12.01
CA ASN A 415 23.71 23.27 11.86
C ASN A 415 22.93 22.18 12.63
N TRP A 416 22.35 22.48 13.79
CA TRP A 416 21.47 21.55 14.51
C TRP A 416 20.20 21.23 13.72
N HIS A 417 19.53 22.21 13.11
CA HIS A 417 18.37 21.94 12.24
C HIS A 417 18.75 21.13 10.98
N LEU A 418 19.93 21.39 10.38
CA LEU A 418 20.46 20.55 9.29
C LEU A 418 20.73 19.12 9.76
N ALA A 419 21.28 18.93 10.96
CA ALA A 419 21.49 17.61 11.57
C ALA A 419 20.17 16.88 11.84
N ASN A 420 19.14 17.60 12.27
CA ASN A 420 17.80 17.05 12.49
C ASN A 420 17.17 16.56 11.17
N LEU A 421 17.36 17.29 10.07
CA LEU A 421 16.92 16.87 8.74
C LEU A 421 17.71 15.66 8.20
N GLU A 422 19.02 15.57 8.50
CA GLU A 422 19.85 14.39 8.22
C GLU A 422 19.51 13.19 9.11
N TYR A 423 19.02 13.41 10.33
CA TYR A 423 18.47 12.37 11.20
C TYR A 423 17.19 11.80 10.59
N ALA A 424 16.23 12.66 10.27
CA ALA A 424 14.91 12.24 9.78
C ALA A 424 15.03 11.42 8.48
N ASN A 425 15.85 11.87 7.53
CA ASN A 425 16.14 11.16 6.27
C ASN A 425 17.21 10.03 6.40
N ALA A 426 17.87 9.93 7.55
CA ALA A 426 19.09 9.14 7.80
C ALA A 426 20.22 9.31 6.75
N GLU A 427 20.30 10.44 6.05
CA GLU A 427 21.21 10.59 4.91
C GLU A 427 21.75 12.02 4.76
N LEU A 428 22.94 12.15 4.19
CA LEU A 428 23.58 13.42 3.89
C LEU A 428 22.70 14.25 2.95
N LEU A 429 22.46 15.51 3.29
CA LEU A 429 21.66 16.42 2.45
C LEU A 429 22.27 16.57 1.03
N SER A 430 23.58 16.37 0.89
CA SER A 430 24.31 16.40 -0.39
C SER A 430 24.00 15.23 -1.33
N LYS A 431 23.37 14.15 -0.85
CA LYS A 431 22.90 13.00 -1.66
C LYS A 431 21.36 12.94 -1.79
N LEU A 432 20.63 13.63 -0.93
CA LEU A 432 19.17 13.60 -0.86
C LEU A 432 18.55 14.43 -2.00
N SER A 433 17.52 13.94 -2.67
CA SER A 433 16.95 14.53 -3.90
C SER A 433 16.22 15.85 -3.66
N LEU A 434 16.63 16.95 -4.31
CA LEU A 434 15.89 18.21 -4.27
C LEU A 434 14.48 18.06 -4.85
N ALA A 435 14.31 17.19 -5.86
CA ALA A 435 13.02 16.95 -6.50
C ALA A 435 12.00 16.23 -5.60
N PHE A 436 12.45 15.26 -4.81
CA PHE A 436 11.58 14.19 -4.29
C PHE A 436 11.83 13.74 -2.84
N TRP A 437 12.64 14.43 -2.03
CA TRP A 437 12.88 14.04 -0.64
C TRP A 437 11.62 14.07 0.24
N ASP A 438 10.71 15.00 -0.04
CA ASP A 438 9.42 15.26 0.61
C ASP A 438 8.23 14.67 -0.19
N GLN A 439 8.46 13.59 -0.95
CA GLN A 439 7.42 13.04 -1.84
C GLN A 439 6.31 12.27 -1.12
N ASP A 440 6.53 11.90 0.15
CA ASP A 440 5.55 11.23 1.01
C ASP A 440 4.88 12.12 2.08
N ASP A 441 5.33 13.37 2.26
CA ASP A 441 4.61 14.42 3.01
C ASP A 441 3.07 14.45 2.78
N PRO A 442 2.54 14.24 1.55
CA PRO A 442 1.10 14.26 1.30
C PRO A 442 0.31 13.09 1.92
N TYR A 443 0.99 12.07 2.44
CA TYR A 443 0.40 10.85 3.01
C TYR A 443 0.59 10.74 4.53
N ASP A 444 1.20 11.74 5.18
CA ASP A 444 1.44 11.75 6.62
C ASP A 444 0.17 11.42 7.43
N MET A 445 0.34 10.58 8.45
CA MET A 445 -0.76 10.04 9.22
C MET A 445 -1.13 11.01 10.34
N GLY A 446 -2.40 11.44 10.40
CA GLY A 446 -2.83 12.35 11.46
C GLY A 446 -2.76 11.75 12.87
N GLY A 447 -2.62 12.62 13.88
CA GLY A 447 -2.55 12.26 15.30
C GLY A 447 -1.16 12.44 15.88
N ASP A 448 -1.05 12.37 17.21
CA ASP A 448 0.22 12.58 17.90
C ASP A 448 1.25 11.50 17.57
N HIS A 449 2.52 11.88 17.62
CA HIS A 449 3.68 10.98 17.60
C HIS A 449 3.86 10.39 18.99
N CYS A 450 4.05 9.07 19.08
CA CYS A 450 4.05 8.38 20.37
C CYS A 450 5.19 7.39 20.55
N PHE A 451 5.64 7.23 21.80
CA PHE A 451 6.36 6.04 22.25
C PHE A 451 5.37 4.95 22.72
N LEU A 452 5.74 3.68 22.53
CA LEU A 452 5.04 2.55 23.15
C LEU A 452 5.72 2.22 24.49
N PRO A 453 5.02 2.31 25.64
CA PRO A 453 5.60 1.97 26.93
C PRO A 453 6.11 0.52 26.97
N GLY A 454 7.35 0.34 27.41
CA GLY A 454 8.07 -0.94 27.39
C GLY A 454 8.58 -1.41 26.02
N GLY A 455 8.55 -0.55 24.99
CA GLY A 455 9.29 -0.69 23.73
C GLY A 455 8.57 -1.48 22.61
N ASN A 456 8.91 -1.15 21.36
CA ASN A 456 8.23 -1.64 20.14
C ASN A 456 8.38 -3.15 19.89
N GLY A 457 9.31 -3.81 20.56
CA GLY A 457 9.46 -5.27 20.60
C GLY A 457 8.22 -5.99 21.13
N ARG A 458 7.35 -5.31 21.90
CA ARG A 458 6.03 -5.82 22.30
C ARG A 458 5.13 -6.10 21.09
N LEU A 459 5.14 -5.23 20.07
CA LEU A 459 4.42 -5.43 18.81
C LEU A 459 5.02 -6.61 18.02
N VAL A 460 6.35 -6.69 17.97
CA VAL A 460 7.08 -7.79 17.32
C VAL A 460 6.75 -9.13 17.96
N GLN A 461 6.72 -9.21 19.30
CA GLN A 461 6.40 -10.42 20.04
C GLN A 461 4.97 -10.90 19.76
N ALA A 462 3.99 -10.00 19.82
CA ALA A 462 2.59 -10.32 19.51
C ALA A 462 2.37 -10.74 18.04
N LEU A 463 3.14 -10.17 17.11
CA LEU A 463 3.09 -10.54 15.70
C LEU A 463 3.80 -11.87 15.41
N ALA A 464 4.90 -12.19 16.11
CA ALA A 464 5.61 -13.46 15.99
C ALA A 464 4.90 -14.63 16.69
N GLU A 465 3.95 -14.35 17.60
CA GLU A 465 3.16 -15.36 18.32
C GLU A 465 2.50 -16.35 17.36
N ASN A 466 2.84 -17.64 17.50
CA ASN A 466 2.39 -18.77 16.70
C ASN A 466 2.77 -18.73 15.19
N VAL A 467 3.68 -17.85 14.78
CA VAL A 467 4.22 -17.84 13.41
C VAL A 467 5.38 -18.86 13.29
N PRO A 468 5.40 -19.73 12.25
CA PRO A 468 6.45 -20.73 12.07
C PRO A 468 7.76 -20.10 11.56
N ILE A 469 8.56 -19.55 12.48
CA ILE A 469 9.83 -18.88 12.19
C ILE A 469 11.01 -19.82 12.45
N SER A 470 11.84 -20.04 11.42
CA SER A 470 13.16 -20.66 11.52
C SER A 470 14.23 -19.57 11.64
N TYR A 471 14.76 -19.39 12.85
CA TYR A 471 15.86 -18.47 13.13
C TYR A 471 17.22 -19.01 12.67
N GLU A 472 18.19 -18.10 12.56
CA GLU A 472 19.57 -18.39 12.14
C GLU A 472 19.64 -19.06 10.75
N LYS A 473 18.71 -18.67 9.86
CA LYS A 473 18.59 -19.08 8.46
C LYS A 473 18.90 -17.95 7.50
N THR A 474 20.18 -17.55 7.45
CA THR A 474 20.68 -16.63 6.42
C THR A 474 20.43 -17.21 5.04
N VAL A 475 19.58 -16.56 4.24
CA VAL A 475 19.34 -16.93 2.83
C VAL A 475 20.46 -16.39 1.96
N HIS A 476 20.99 -17.23 1.07
CA HIS A 476 22.11 -16.92 0.17
C HIS A 476 21.71 -17.02 -1.32
N THR A 477 20.65 -17.76 -1.64
CA THR A 477 20.16 -17.91 -3.01
C THR A 477 18.65 -18.13 -3.03
N ILE A 478 17.97 -17.47 -3.97
CA ILE A 478 16.53 -17.62 -4.23
C ILE A 478 16.39 -18.02 -5.70
N ARG A 479 15.92 -19.25 -5.95
CA ARG A 479 15.56 -19.73 -7.28
C ARG A 479 14.05 -19.63 -7.47
N TYR A 480 13.58 -19.22 -8.64
CA TYR A 480 12.15 -19.11 -8.94
C TYR A 480 11.86 -19.44 -10.42
N GLY A 481 10.67 -19.99 -10.69
CA GLY A 481 10.28 -20.39 -12.04
C GLY A 481 8.86 -20.94 -12.14
N SER A 482 8.53 -21.58 -13.26
CA SER A 482 7.21 -22.15 -13.51
C SER A 482 6.75 -23.12 -12.42
N GLU A 483 7.68 -23.90 -11.84
CA GLU A 483 7.38 -24.96 -10.87
C GLU A 483 7.24 -24.45 -9.42
N GLY A 484 7.63 -23.21 -9.12
CA GLY A 484 7.64 -22.69 -7.74
C GLY A 484 8.90 -21.90 -7.41
N VAL A 485 9.36 -22.04 -6.17
CA VAL A 485 10.57 -21.42 -5.62
C VAL A 485 11.43 -22.41 -4.82
N GLN A 486 12.75 -22.24 -4.86
CA GLN A 486 13.71 -22.88 -3.94
C GLN A 486 14.52 -21.80 -3.23
N VAL A 487 14.46 -21.74 -1.91
CA VAL A 487 15.20 -20.79 -1.08
C VAL A 487 16.30 -21.54 -0.33
N ILE A 488 17.55 -21.08 -0.47
CA ILE A 488 18.74 -21.78 0.03
C ILE A 488 19.35 -20.99 1.19
N ALA A 489 19.45 -21.64 2.36
CA ALA A 489 20.04 -21.09 3.57
C ALA A 489 21.10 -22.04 4.13
N GLY A 490 22.38 -21.69 3.97
CA GLY A 490 23.49 -22.60 4.23
C GLY A 490 23.39 -23.86 3.34
N SER A 491 23.44 -25.04 3.96
CA SER A 491 23.24 -26.33 3.29
C SER A 491 21.77 -26.74 3.11
N GLN A 492 20.81 -25.95 3.61
CA GLN A 492 19.39 -26.30 3.60
C GLN A 492 18.66 -25.65 2.42
N VAL A 493 17.82 -26.44 1.73
CA VAL A 493 16.94 -25.98 0.65
C VAL A 493 15.49 -26.08 1.11
N PHE A 494 14.74 -24.99 0.97
CA PHE A 494 13.34 -24.88 1.31
C PHE A 494 12.53 -24.68 0.02
N GLU A 495 11.53 -25.50 -0.22
CA GLU A 495 10.72 -25.46 -1.46
C GLU A 495 9.29 -25.00 -1.18
N ALA A 496 8.74 -24.17 -2.07
CA ALA A 496 7.38 -23.64 -1.96
C ALA A 496 6.79 -23.24 -3.32
N ASP A 497 5.50 -22.91 -3.35
CA ASP A 497 4.84 -22.37 -4.54
C ASP A 497 5.20 -20.90 -4.77
N MET A 498 5.46 -20.14 -3.70
CA MET A 498 5.77 -18.71 -3.75
C MET A 498 6.78 -18.33 -2.66
N ALA A 499 7.58 -17.30 -2.90
CA ALA A 499 8.38 -16.63 -1.89
C ALA A 499 8.00 -15.16 -1.75
N LEU A 500 8.09 -14.63 -0.52
CA LEU A 500 8.08 -13.20 -0.23
C LEU A 500 9.44 -12.79 0.33
N CYS A 501 10.14 -11.89 -0.36
CA CYS A 501 11.39 -11.32 0.09
C CYS A 501 11.11 -10.05 0.91
N THR A 502 11.56 -9.99 2.17
CA THR A 502 11.44 -8.79 3.02
C THR A 502 12.78 -8.34 3.60
N VAL A 503 13.88 -8.63 2.90
CA VAL A 503 15.22 -8.23 3.33
C VAL A 503 15.42 -6.71 3.11
N PRO A 504 16.19 -6.01 3.95
CA PRO A 504 16.45 -4.58 3.79
C PRO A 504 17.10 -4.22 2.45
N LEU A 505 16.87 -3.00 1.96
CA LEU A 505 17.45 -2.51 0.71
C LEU A 505 18.99 -2.52 0.72
N GLY A 506 19.64 -2.27 1.86
CA GLY A 506 21.10 -2.45 1.99
C GLY A 506 21.57 -3.89 1.69
N VAL A 507 20.79 -4.90 2.10
CA VAL A 507 21.06 -6.31 1.77
C VAL A 507 20.83 -6.62 0.29
N LEU A 508 19.84 -5.99 -0.35
CA LEU A 508 19.67 -6.10 -1.81
C LEU A 508 20.83 -5.42 -2.58
N LYS A 509 21.23 -4.21 -2.15
CA LYS A 509 22.34 -3.45 -2.72
C LYS A 509 23.69 -4.18 -2.64
N SER A 510 23.91 -5.00 -1.61
CA SER A 510 25.16 -5.73 -1.43
C SER A 510 25.34 -6.91 -2.38
N GLY A 511 24.27 -7.36 -3.05
CA GLY A 511 24.30 -8.56 -3.90
C GLY A 511 24.50 -9.88 -3.16
N SER A 512 24.42 -9.90 -1.82
CA SER A 512 24.70 -11.10 -1.00
C SER A 512 23.69 -12.24 -1.19
N ILE A 513 22.53 -11.96 -1.77
CA ILE A 513 21.51 -12.95 -2.14
C ILE A 513 21.48 -13.10 -3.66
N LYS A 514 21.85 -14.30 -4.14
CA LYS A 514 21.81 -14.63 -5.57
C LYS A 514 20.40 -14.99 -6.02
N PHE A 515 19.84 -14.24 -6.96
CA PHE A 515 18.57 -14.56 -7.61
C PHE A 515 18.81 -15.42 -8.86
N ILE A 516 17.99 -16.46 -9.07
CA ILE A 516 18.08 -17.35 -10.25
C ILE A 516 16.67 -17.63 -10.80
N PRO A 517 16.27 -17.10 -11.98
CA PRO A 517 17.03 -16.18 -12.81
C PRO A 517 17.29 -14.84 -12.11
N GLU A 518 18.19 -14.04 -12.69
CA GLU A 518 18.48 -12.69 -12.21
C GLU A 518 17.23 -11.80 -12.21
N LEU A 519 17.21 -10.78 -11.35
CA LEU A 519 16.08 -9.85 -11.28
C LEU A 519 16.01 -8.99 -12.55
N PRO A 520 14.81 -8.55 -12.98
CA PRO A 520 14.68 -7.66 -14.14
C PRO A 520 15.51 -6.38 -13.97
N GLN A 521 16.18 -5.92 -15.05
CA GLN A 521 17.10 -4.78 -15.00
C GLN A 521 16.50 -3.54 -14.35
N ARG A 522 15.24 -3.19 -14.66
CA ARG A 522 14.52 -2.05 -14.04
C ARG A 522 14.49 -2.13 -12.51
N LYS A 523 14.36 -3.33 -11.92
CA LYS A 523 14.40 -3.55 -10.47
C LYS A 523 15.83 -3.46 -9.93
N LEU A 524 16.83 -3.98 -10.63
CA LEU A 524 18.25 -3.78 -10.28
C LEU A 524 18.64 -2.29 -10.29
N ASP A 525 18.16 -1.54 -11.28
CA ASP A 525 18.40 -0.10 -11.39
C ASP A 525 17.72 0.67 -10.26
N GLY A 526 16.49 0.29 -9.86
CA GLY A 526 15.80 0.86 -8.70
C GLY A 526 16.51 0.56 -7.37
N ILE A 527 16.96 -0.70 -7.18
CA ILE A 527 17.82 -1.11 -6.05
C ILE A 527 19.11 -0.27 -6.02
N LYS A 528 19.68 0.06 -7.18
CA LYS A 528 20.87 0.91 -7.29
C LYS A 528 20.56 2.38 -6.97
N ARG A 529 19.50 2.95 -7.55
CA ARG A 529 19.11 4.38 -7.42
C ARG A 529 18.70 4.79 -6.01
N LEU A 530 17.79 4.06 -5.37
CA LEU A 530 17.24 4.44 -4.06
C LEU A 530 18.36 4.66 -3.03
N GLY A 531 18.22 5.67 -2.18
CA GLY A 531 19.12 5.85 -1.04
C GLY A 531 18.92 4.76 0.01
N PHE A 532 19.96 4.46 0.77
CA PHE A 532 19.85 3.64 1.97
C PHE A 532 20.78 4.21 3.03
N GLY A 533 20.18 4.99 3.93
CA GLY A 533 20.86 5.86 4.88
C GLY A 533 21.42 5.15 6.11
N LEU A 534 22.03 5.93 6.99
CA LEU A 534 22.59 5.48 8.26
C LEU A 534 22.26 6.46 9.40
N LEU A 535 21.60 5.90 10.42
CA LEU A 535 21.29 6.54 11.70
C LEU A 535 21.64 5.54 12.81
N ASN A 536 22.39 6.01 13.82
CA ASN A 536 22.81 5.22 14.96
C ASN A 536 22.41 5.85 16.30
N LYS A 537 22.57 5.09 17.40
CA LYS A 537 22.15 5.45 18.75
C LYS A 537 23.18 5.03 19.80
N VAL A 538 23.26 5.77 20.91
CA VAL A 538 23.89 5.37 22.18
C VAL A 538 22.80 5.28 23.24
N ALA A 539 22.43 4.08 23.66
CA ALA A 539 21.51 3.86 24.77
C ALA A 539 22.29 3.74 26.09
N MET A 540 21.82 4.41 27.15
CA MET A 540 22.50 4.50 28.46
C MET A 540 21.50 4.35 29.61
N LEU A 541 21.66 3.29 30.40
CA LEU A 541 20.88 3.05 31.62
C LEU A 541 21.65 3.60 32.82
N PHE A 542 21.08 4.58 33.52
CA PHE A 542 21.69 5.25 34.68
C PHE A 542 21.16 4.69 36.02
N PRO A 543 21.73 5.09 37.17
CA PRO A 543 21.16 4.72 38.48
C PRO A 543 19.83 5.42 38.81
N HIS A 544 19.61 6.64 38.29
CA HIS A 544 18.40 7.44 38.49
C HIS A 544 18.23 8.44 37.34
N VAL A 545 17.05 9.04 37.23
CA VAL A 545 16.79 10.15 36.29
C VAL A 545 17.35 11.44 36.90
N PHE A 546 18.37 12.03 36.27
CA PHE A 546 18.93 13.32 36.66
C PHE A 546 18.47 14.48 35.75
N TRP A 547 17.97 14.17 34.54
CA TRP A 547 17.58 15.13 33.49
C TRP A 547 16.12 15.61 33.56
N GLY A 548 15.38 15.25 34.62
CA GLY A 548 13.96 15.55 34.76
C GLY A 548 13.02 14.55 34.05
N THR A 549 11.71 14.71 34.27
CA THR A 549 10.65 13.83 33.73
C THR A 549 9.54 14.60 32.99
N ASP A 550 9.65 15.92 32.89
CA ASP A 550 8.82 16.79 32.05
C ASP A 550 9.28 16.79 30.58
N LEU A 551 10.53 16.42 30.32
CA LEU A 551 11.13 16.31 28.99
C LEU A 551 11.10 14.87 28.47
N ASP A 552 10.66 14.73 27.21
CA ASP A 552 10.83 13.51 26.42
C ASP A 552 12.00 13.63 25.43
N THR A 553 12.40 14.86 25.06
CA THR A 553 13.52 15.13 24.15
C THR A 553 14.30 16.38 24.59
N PHE A 554 15.57 16.48 24.21
CA PHE A 554 16.37 17.72 24.25
C PHE A 554 17.55 17.65 23.26
N GLY A 555 18.02 18.79 22.77
CA GLY A 555 19.13 18.88 21.82
C GLY A 555 20.38 19.53 22.39
N HIS A 556 21.51 19.33 21.72
CA HIS A 556 22.81 19.93 22.05
C HIS A 556 23.48 20.43 20.76
N LEU A 557 23.96 21.67 20.78
CA LEU A 557 24.60 22.31 19.62
C LEU A 557 26.00 21.78 19.33
N CYS A 558 26.53 22.06 18.14
CA CYS A 558 27.90 21.71 17.76
C CYS A 558 28.54 22.83 16.94
N ASP A 559 29.80 23.11 17.26
CA ASP A 559 30.69 24.09 16.63
C ASP A 559 31.35 23.60 15.33
N GLU A 560 31.46 22.28 15.15
CA GLU A 560 32.08 21.67 13.97
C GLU A 560 31.00 21.12 13.00
N PRO A 561 30.77 21.74 11.83
CA PRO A 561 29.69 21.32 10.91
C PRO A 561 29.80 19.86 10.44
N SER A 562 31.02 19.31 10.33
CA SER A 562 31.32 17.91 9.99
C SER A 562 31.03 16.90 11.12
N ARG A 563 30.53 17.39 12.27
CA ARG A 563 30.07 16.63 13.43
C ARG A 563 28.70 17.07 13.94
N ARG A 564 27.96 17.93 13.22
CA ARG A 564 26.64 18.45 13.61
C ARG A 564 25.61 17.40 14.07
N GLY A 565 25.71 16.17 13.55
CA GLY A 565 24.85 15.04 13.91
C GLY A 565 25.42 14.11 14.99
N GLU A 566 26.54 14.45 15.64
CA GLU A 566 27.16 13.66 16.71
C GLU A 566 26.50 13.97 18.06
N PHE A 567 25.61 13.09 18.54
CA PHE A 567 24.91 13.22 19.83
C PHE A 567 24.05 14.48 19.96
N PHE A 568 23.60 15.02 18.81
CA PHE A 568 22.89 16.30 18.70
C PHE A 568 21.49 16.32 19.33
N LEU A 569 20.85 15.16 19.49
CA LEU A 569 19.48 14.99 19.99
C LEU A 569 19.41 13.78 20.92
N PHE A 570 18.78 13.97 22.07
CA PHE A 570 18.58 12.98 23.13
C PHE A 570 17.08 12.68 23.30
N TYR A 571 16.74 11.41 23.45
CA TYR A 571 15.42 10.96 23.89
C TYR A 571 15.47 10.48 25.35
N SER A 572 14.63 11.10 26.18
CA SER A 572 14.33 10.68 27.55
C SER A 572 13.34 9.53 27.52
N TYR A 573 13.80 8.36 27.91
CA TYR A 573 12.99 7.15 28.01
C TYR A 573 12.50 6.91 29.45
N GLY A 574 12.79 7.82 30.40
CA GLY A 574 12.52 7.69 31.83
C GLY A 574 11.04 7.54 32.20
N THR A 575 10.13 8.10 31.40
CA THR A 575 8.66 8.02 31.56
C THR A 575 8.04 6.77 30.93
N VAL A 576 8.71 6.15 29.95
CA VAL A 576 8.11 5.14 29.05
C VAL A 576 8.78 3.76 29.07
N ALA A 577 10.06 3.68 29.42
CA ALA A 577 10.83 2.44 29.34
C ALA A 577 10.82 1.58 30.60
N GLY A 578 10.24 2.10 31.70
CA GLY A 578 10.22 1.47 33.02
C GLY A 578 11.46 1.76 33.89
N GLY A 579 12.37 2.63 33.43
CA GLY A 579 13.58 2.98 34.18
C GLY A 579 14.39 4.14 33.57
N PRO A 580 15.42 4.61 34.28
CA PRO A 580 16.25 5.78 33.95
C PRO A 580 17.15 5.54 32.71
N LEU A 581 16.58 5.71 31.54
CA LEU A 581 17.22 5.48 30.24
C LEU A 581 17.26 6.77 29.41
N LEU A 582 18.43 7.10 28.87
CA LEU A 582 18.61 8.08 27.80
C LEU A 582 19.08 7.39 26.52
N ILE A 583 18.68 7.94 25.38
CA ILE A 583 19.15 7.55 24.04
C ILE A 583 19.72 8.80 23.35
N ALA A 584 21.03 8.84 23.08
CA ALA A 584 21.62 9.87 22.22
C ALA A 584 21.63 9.41 20.75
N LEU A 585 21.31 10.29 19.81
CA LEU A 585 21.22 9.99 18.36
C LEU A 585 22.49 10.39 17.61
N VAL A 586 22.83 9.65 16.55
CA VAL A 586 23.99 9.92 15.69
C VAL A 586 23.59 9.86 14.22
N ALA A 587 23.61 11.02 13.55
CA ALA A 587 23.08 11.24 12.21
C ALA A 587 24.12 11.85 11.24
N GLY A 588 23.77 11.94 9.96
CA GLY A 588 24.59 12.59 8.92
C GLY A 588 26.00 12.02 8.81
N GLU A 589 27.00 12.89 8.59
CA GLU A 589 28.40 12.48 8.41
C GLU A 589 28.97 11.80 9.68
N ALA A 590 28.49 12.22 10.86
CA ALA A 590 28.88 11.62 12.13
C ALA A 590 28.47 10.15 12.22
N ALA A 591 27.30 9.76 11.68
CA ALA A 591 26.82 8.37 11.71
C ALA A 591 27.77 7.40 11.02
N HIS A 592 28.42 7.82 9.92
CA HIS A 592 29.44 7.03 9.22
C HIS A 592 30.74 6.91 10.02
N LYS A 593 31.26 8.03 10.56
CA LYS A 593 32.46 8.04 11.42
C LYS A 593 32.27 7.18 12.68
N PHE A 594 31.04 7.19 13.22
CA PHE A 594 30.64 6.48 14.42
C PHE A 594 30.66 4.96 14.27
N GLU A 595 30.45 4.38 13.08
CA GLU A 595 30.56 2.92 12.88
C GLU A 595 31.96 2.39 13.28
N SER A 596 33.01 3.14 12.95
CA SER A 596 34.40 2.83 13.30
C SER A 596 34.84 3.29 14.70
N MET A 597 34.04 4.09 15.41
CA MET A 597 34.41 4.62 16.72
C MET A 597 34.39 3.51 17.80
N PRO A 598 35.32 3.48 18.77
CA PRO A 598 35.21 2.59 19.92
C PRO A 598 33.97 2.92 20.77
N PRO A 599 33.20 1.93 21.28
CA PRO A 599 32.04 2.19 22.11
C PRO A 599 32.34 2.90 23.44
N THR A 600 33.57 2.80 23.95
CA THR A 600 34.07 3.56 25.10
C THR A 600 34.05 5.06 24.80
N ASP A 601 34.69 5.45 23.71
CA ASP A 601 34.95 6.84 23.34
C ASP A 601 33.64 7.55 23.00
N ALA A 602 32.71 6.83 22.37
CA ALA A 602 31.32 7.25 22.17
C ALA A 602 30.63 7.58 23.50
N VAL A 603 30.68 6.68 24.48
CA VAL A 603 30.07 6.90 25.80
C VAL A 603 30.76 8.05 26.54
N THR A 604 32.10 8.13 26.52
CA THR A 604 32.85 9.24 27.13
C THR A 604 32.42 10.59 26.57
N ARG A 605 32.29 10.71 25.25
CA ARG A 605 31.81 11.95 24.59
C ARG A 605 30.39 12.32 24.99
N VAL A 606 29.48 11.35 25.03
CA VAL A 606 28.09 11.59 25.45
C VAL A 606 28.01 12.00 26.94
N ILE A 607 28.81 11.37 27.81
CA ILE A 607 28.88 11.73 29.23
C ILE A 607 29.54 13.10 29.43
N GLN A 608 30.51 13.50 28.60
CA GLN A 608 31.07 14.85 28.59
C GLN A 608 30.02 15.91 28.22
N ILE A 609 29.19 15.66 27.19
CA ILE A 609 28.07 16.55 26.82
C ILE A 609 27.07 16.67 27.97
N LEU A 610 26.65 15.53 28.55
CA LEU A 610 25.70 15.53 29.67
C LEU A 610 26.27 16.25 30.90
N LYS A 611 27.55 16.08 31.22
CA LYS A 611 28.22 16.81 32.31
C LYS A 611 28.30 18.31 32.04
N GLY A 612 28.63 18.71 30.82
CA GLY A 612 28.58 20.10 30.37
C GLY A 612 27.20 20.73 30.60
N ILE A 613 26.12 20.04 30.25
CA ILE A 613 24.74 20.53 30.46
C ILE A 613 24.38 20.60 31.95
N TYR A 614 24.61 19.54 32.72
CA TYR A 614 23.97 19.37 34.03
C TYR A 614 24.84 19.75 35.25
N GLU A 615 26.17 19.60 35.19
CA GLU A 615 27.04 19.93 36.33
C GLU A 615 27.06 21.45 36.66
N PRO A 616 27.05 22.39 35.67
CA PRO A 616 26.88 23.82 35.95
C PRO A 616 25.54 24.19 36.62
N GLN A 617 24.51 23.35 36.45
CA GLN A 617 23.22 23.50 37.12
C GLN A 617 23.21 22.89 38.54
N GLY A 618 24.36 22.39 39.03
CA GLY A 618 24.49 21.69 40.31
C GLY A 618 24.01 20.23 40.29
N ILE A 619 23.73 19.67 39.12
CA ILE A 619 23.22 18.30 38.95
C ILE A 619 24.38 17.37 38.59
N ASN A 620 24.74 16.51 39.53
CA ASN A 620 25.76 15.47 39.33
C ASN A 620 25.29 14.43 38.31
N VAL A 621 26.07 14.19 37.25
CA VAL A 621 25.80 13.17 36.24
C VAL A 621 26.48 11.84 36.63
N PRO A 622 25.73 10.83 37.09
CA PRO A 622 26.30 9.53 37.43
C PRO A 622 26.79 8.78 36.20
N GLU A 623 27.79 7.92 36.37
CA GLU A 623 28.21 7.00 35.31
C GLU A 623 27.10 5.97 34.97
N PRO A 624 26.93 5.59 33.69
CA PRO A 624 25.89 4.67 33.27
C PRO A 624 26.20 3.22 33.69
N ILE A 625 25.21 2.51 34.23
CA ILE A 625 25.32 1.11 34.66
C ILE A 625 25.46 0.17 33.46
N GLN A 626 24.77 0.49 32.35
CA GLN A 626 24.89 -0.26 31.10
C GLN A 626 24.75 0.66 29.89
N THR A 627 25.59 0.47 28.88
CA THR A 627 25.53 1.20 27.61
C THR A 627 25.42 0.28 26.40
N VAL A 628 24.87 0.79 25.30
CA VAL A 628 24.79 0.10 24.01
C VAL A 628 24.91 1.10 22.86
N CYS A 629 25.98 1.00 22.08
CA CYS A 629 26.09 1.68 20.79
C CYS A 629 25.52 0.80 19.67
N THR A 630 24.76 1.36 18.74
CA THR A 630 24.32 0.64 17.53
C THR A 630 25.33 0.74 16.40
N ARG A 631 25.30 -0.24 15.50
CA ARG A 631 26.16 -0.35 14.32
C ARG A 631 25.33 -0.84 13.13
N TRP A 632 24.34 -0.06 12.71
CA TRP A 632 23.38 -0.47 11.68
C TRP A 632 24.02 -0.61 10.29
N GLY A 633 25.10 0.13 10.01
CA GLY A 633 25.91 0.00 8.81
C GLY A 633 26.73 -1.30 8.80
N GLY A 634 27.35 -1.64 9.94
CA GLY A 634 28.07 -2.90 10.12
C GLY A 634 27.20 -4.16 10.30
N ASP A 635 25.88 -4.02 10.48
CA ASP A 635 24.96 -5.15 10.67
C ASP A 635 24.71 -5.89 9.33
N PRO A 636 25.16 -7.16 9.17
CA PRO A 636 25.04 -7.89 7.90
C PRO A 636 23.60 -8.22 7.49
N PHE A 637 22.64 -8.07 8.39
CA PHE A 637 21.21 -8.22 8.16
C PHE A 637 20.48 -6.85 8.10
N SER A 638 21.21 -5.79 7.78
CA SER A 638 20.66 -4.45 7.50
C SER A 638 21.49 -3.67 6.48
N LEU A 639 22.79 -3.50 6.74
CA LEU A 639 23.73 -2.70 5.94
C LEU A 639 23.25 -1.25 5.74
N GLY A 640 22.82 -0.62 6.84
CA GLY A 640 22.18 0.71 6.89
C GLY A 640 20.87 0.70 7.68
N SER A 641 20.27 1.89 7.87
CA SER A 641 19.10 2.08 8.73
C SER A 641 17.78 2.02 7.95
N TYR A 642 17.56 2.89 6.96
CA TYR A 642 16.34 2.89 6.13
C TYR A 642 16.52 3.59 4.78
N SER A 643 15.56 3.39 3.87
CA SER A 643 15.60 3.99 2.53
C SER A 643 15.32 5.49 2.55
N ASN A 644 15.77 6.19 1.51
CA ASN A 644 15.45 7.59 1.23
C ASN A 644 15.46 7.85 -0.29
N VAL A 645 14.94 8.99 -0.74
CA VAL A 645 14.97 9.38 -2.15
C VAL A 645 16.27 10.14 -2.46
N ALA A 646 17.30 9.40 -2.87
CA ALA A 646 18.57 9.97 -3.32
C ALA A 646 18.45 10.70 -4.66
N VAL A 647 19.42 11.57 -4.98
CA VAL A 647 19.55 12.22 -6.30
C VAL A 647 19.51 11.18 -7.43
N GLY A 648 18.76 11.49 -8.49
CA GLY A 648 18.49 10.57 -9.60
C GLY A 648 17.48 9.45 -9.32
N ALA A 649 16.99 9.29 -8.08
CA ALA A 649 15.91 8.38 -7.70
C ALA A 649 14.56 9.10 -7.59
N SER A 650 13.46 8.35 -7.52
CA SER A 650 12.11 8.89 -7.34
C SER A 650 11.18 7.91 -6.59
N GLY A 651 9.97 8.37 -6.25
CA GLY A 651 8.93 7.50 -5.67
C GLY A 651 8.60 6.26 -6.52
N ASP A 652 8.72 6.36 -7.85
CA ASP A 652 8.50 5.25 -8.78
C ASP A 652 9.47 4.08 -8.52
N ASP A 653 10.65 4.32 -7.92
CA ASP A 653 11.61 3.26 -7.60
C ASP A 653 11.14 2.36 -6.44
N TYR A 654 10.31 2.88 -5.52
CA TYR A 654 9.66 2.07 -4.48
C TYR A 654 8.60 1.14 -5.08
N ASP A 655 7.82 1.65 -6.03
CA ASP A 655 6.80 0.89 -6.76
C ASP A 655 7.47 -0.21 -7.60
N ILE A 656 8.55 0.15 -8.32
CA ILE A 656 9.44 -0.80 -9.02
C ILE A 656 9.99 -1.87 -8.08
N LEU A 657 10.37 -1.53 -6.85
CA LEU A 657 10.91 -2.52 -5.92
C LEU A 657 9.83 -3.48 -5.38
N ALA A 658 8.58 -3.04 -5.28
CA ALA A 658 7.43 -3.89 -4.95
C ALA A 658 7.09 -4.93 -6.04
N GLU A 659 7.30 -4.64 -7.33
CA GLU A 659 6.87 -5.49 -8.46
C GLU A 659 7.22 -6.98 -8.29
N SER A 660 6.22 -7.87 -8.34
CA SER A 660 6.46 -9.32 -8.30
C SER A 660 7.14 -9.85 -9.57
N VAL A 661 7.91 -10.92 -9.47
CA VAL A 661 8.63 -11.54 -10.59
C VAL A 661 8.28 -13.02 -10.78
N GLY A 662 8.52 -13.52 -12.00
CA GLY A 662 8.26 -14.92 -12.38
C GLY A 662 6.78 -15.31 -12.47
N ASP A 663 5.93 -14.46 -13.06
CA ASP A 663 4.44 -14.61 -13.06
C ASP A 663 3.87 -14.73 -11.63
N GLY A 664 4.34 -13.87 -10.71
CA GLY A 664 3.92 -13.85 -9.31
C GLY A 664 4.39 -15.08 -8.52
N ARG A 665 5.67 -15.44 -8.65
CA ARG A 665 6.32 -16.51 -7.86
C ARG A 665 7.22 -15.96 -6.76
N LEU A 666 7.82 -14.79 -6.96
CA LEU A 666 8.63 -14.07 -5.98
C LEU A 666 8.10 -12.64 -5.82
N PHE A 667 7.79 -12.24 -4.60
CA PHE A 667 7.20 -10.94 -4.22
C PHE A 667 8.14 -10.17 -3.29
N PHE A 668 7.92 -8.86 -3.11
CA PHE A 668 8.79 -7.98 -2.34
C PHE A 668 7.97 -7.07 -1.39
N ALA A 669 8.30 -7.12 -0.09
CA ALA A 669 7.73 -6.23 0.94
C ALA A 669 8.84 -5.63 1.82
N GLY A 670 8.48 -4.64 2.65
CA GLY A 670 9.41 -3.84 3.46
C GLY A 670 9.25 -2.34 3.18
N GLU A 671 9.83 -1.50 4.04
CA GLU A 671 9.72 -0.02 3.90
C GLU A 671 10.23 0.50 2.54
N ALA A 672 11.28 -0.10 1.98
CA ALA A 672 11.78 0.22 0.64
C ALA A 672 10.84 -0.20 -0.52
N THR A 673 9.64 -0.72 -0.25
CA THR A 673 8.66 -1.17 -1.26
C THR A 673 7.32 -0.41 -1.18
N THR A 674 7.26 0.72 -0.49
CA THR A 674 6.01 1.48 -0.30
C THR A 674 6.24 2.98 -0.44
N ARG A 675 5.91 3.52 -1.63
CA ARG A 675 6.08 4.93 -1.97
C ARG A 675 5.40 5.92 -1.03
N ARG A 676 4.22 5.58 -0.50
CA ARG A 676 3.44 6.47 0.38
C ARG A 676 3.93 6.48 1.83
N TYR A 677 4.71 5.48 2.23
CA TYR A 677 5.17 5.27 3.61
C TYR A 677 6.59 4.65 3.63
N PRO A 678 7.58 5.26 2.96
CA PRO A 678 8.97 4.77 2.97
C PRO A 678 9.57 4.92 4.37
N ALA A 679 10.72 4.28 4.62
CA ALA A 679 11.45 4.25 5.90
C ALA A 679 10.71 3.69 7.16
N THR A 680 9.39 3.88 7.29
CA THR A 680 8.68 3.72 8.57
C THR A 680 8.36 2.28 8.96
N MET A 681 8.15 2.08 10.27
CA MET A 681 7.63 0.81 10.81
C MET A 681 6.23 0.47 10.28
N HIS A 682 5.37 1.48 10.07
CA HIS A 682 4.00 1.27 9.62
C HIS A 682 3.95 0.93 8.12
N GLY A 683 4.80 1.55 7.29
CA GLY A 683 4.94 1.21 5.87
C GLY A 683 5.46 -0.21 5.66
N ALA A 684 6.44 -0.63 6.47
CA ALA A 684 6.86 -2.02 6.50
C ALA A 684 5.69 -2.97 6.82
N PHE A 685 4.89 -2.69 7.86
CA PHE A 685 3.71 -3.49 8.20
C PHE A 685 2.67 -3.55 7.07
N LEU A 686 2.31 -2.40 6.48
CA LEU A 686 1.32 -2.30 5.40
C LEU A 686 1.77 -3.02 4.12
N SER A 687 3.05 -2.90 3.73
CA SER A 687 3.59 -3.64 2.57
C SER A 687 3.48 -5.16 2.74
N GLY A 688 3.55 -5.68 3.98
CA GLY A 688 3.33 -7.09 4.28
C GLY A 688 1.88 -7.53 4.05
N LEU A 689 0.90 -6.70 4.44
CA LEU A 689 -0.52 -6.96 4.18
C LEU A 689 -0.83 -6.90 2.67
N ARG A 690 -0.28 -5.90 1.97
CA ARG A 690 -0.37 -5.76 0.50
C ARG A 690 0.14 -7.00 -0.21
N GLU A 691 1.35 -7.48 0.11
CA GLU A 691 1.87 -8.68 -0.56
C GLU A 691 1.11 -9.96 -0.18
N ALA A 692 0.54 -10.07 1.02
CA ALA A 692 -0.35 -11.19 1.35
C ALA A 692 -1.61 -11.20 0.45
N ALA A 693 -2.17 -10.03 0.14
CA ALA A 693 -3.28 -9.90 -0.81
C ALA A 693 -2.84 -10.24 -2.26
N ASN A 694 -1.72 -9.69 -2.73
CA ASN A 694 -1.14 -9.97 -4.05
C ASN A 694 -0.88 -11.47 -4.25
N MET A 695 -0.19 -12.10 -3.29
CA MET A 695 0.10 -13.54 -3.30
C MET A 695 -1.18 -14.37 -3.34
N ALA A 696 -2.22 -13.97 -2.60
CA ALA A 696 -3.51 -14.62 -2.64
C ALA A 696 -4.20 -14.47 -4.01
N HIS A 697 -4.15 -13.29 -4.63
CA HIS A 697 -4.67 -13.05 -5.98
C HIS A 697 -3.97 -13.92 -7.02
N TYR A 698 -2.63 -13.86 -7.12
CA TYR A 698 -1.85 -14.64 -8.10
C TYR A 698 -2.01 -16.15 -7.92
N SER A 699 -2.05 -16.63 -6.68
CA SER A 699 -2.36 -18.03 -6.35
C SER A 699 -3.75 -18.45 -6.84
N ASN A 700 -4.79 -17.66 -6.55
CA ASN A 700 -6.15 -17.93 -7.01
C ASN A 700 -6.24 -17.90 -8.55
N ALA A 701 -5.59 -16.93 -9.20
CA ALA A 701 -5.55 -16.80 -10.66
C ALA A 701 -4.87 -18.02 -11.32
N ARG A 702 -3.73 -18.49 -10.80
CA ARG A 702 -3.09 -19.73 -11.25
C ARG A 702 -3.98 -20.96 -10.99
N ALA A 703 -4.61 -21.06 -9.83
CA ALA A 703 -5.53 -22.15 -9.53
C ALA A 703 -6.75 -22.19 -10.48
N LEU A 704 -7.24 -21.03 -10.92
CA LEU A 704 -8.28 -20.91 -11.95
C LEU A 704 -7.77 -21.35 -13.34
N ARG A 705 -6.61 -20.87 -13.79
CA ARG A 705 -5.96 -21.32 -15.05
C ARG A 705 -5.80 -22.85 -15.06
N THR A 706 -5.17 -23.42 -14.02
CA THR A 706 -4.96 -24.88 -13.88
C THR A 706 -6.28 -25.66 -13.80
N LYS A 707 -7.35 -25.11 -13.21
CA LYS A 707 -8.68 -25.73 -13.24
C LYS A 707 -9.26 -25.77 -14.66
N VAL A 708 -9.14 -24.67 -15.42
CA VAL A 708 -9.57 -24.62 -16.83
C VAL A 708 -8.80 -25.64 -17.68
N ASP A 709 -7.47 -25.71 -17.53
CA ASP A 709 -6.62 -26.67 -18.25
C ASP A 709 -6.87 -28.13 -17.85
N ARG A 710 -7.13 -28.40 -16.55
CA ARG A 710 -7.55 -29.73 -16.04
C ARG A 710 -9.01 -30.06 -16.31
N SER A 711 -9.80 -29.10 -16.78
CA SER A 711 -11.08 -29.33 -17.46
C SER A 711 -10.92 -29.16 -18.97
N PRO A 712 -10.15 -30.02 -19.68
CA PRO A 712 -10.17 -30.03 -21.12
C PRO A 712 -11.56 -30.48 -21.54
N SER A 713 -12.43 -29.50 -21.82
CA SER A 713 -13.71 -29.79 -22.44
C SER A 713 -13.44 -30.62 -23.68
N LYS A 714 -14.30 -31.59 -23.99
CA LYS A 714 -14.16 -32.41 -25.22
C LYS A 714 -14.14 -31.55 -26.50
N ASN A 715 -14.47 -30.26 -26.37
CA ASN A 715 -14.38 -29.24 -27.40
C ASN A 715 -12.96 -28.74 -27.67
N ALA A 716 -11.95 -28.88 -26.79
CA ALA A 716 -10.62 -28.30 -27.01
C ALA A 716 -9.89 -28.92 -28.21
N HIS A 717 -9.76 -30.25 -28.25
CA HIS A 717 -9.29 -30.96 -29.45
C HIS A 717 -10.27 -30.81 -30.63
N SER A 718 -11.58 -30.79 -30.37
CA SER A 718 -12.58 -30.55 -31.42
C SER A 718 -12.33 -29.23 -32.15
N CYS A 719 -12.13 -28.13 -31.41
CA CYS A 719 -11.92 -26.78 -31.93
C CYS A 719 -10.51 -26.56 -32.53
N ALA A 720 -9.57 -27.48 -32.32
CA ALA A 720 -8.32 -27.52 -33.08
C ALA A 720 -8.55 -28.07 -34.50
N SER A 721 -9.18 -29.24 -34.62
CA SER A 721 -9.62 -29.78 -35.93
C SER A 721 -10.56 -28.80 -36.63
N LEU A 722 -11.52 -28.24 -35.89
CA LEU A 722 -12.52 -27.33 -36.41
C LEU A 722 -11.90 -26.10 -37.06
N LEU A 723 -10.85 -25.52 -36.47
CA LEU A 723 -10.24 -24.32 -37.04
C LEU A 723 -9.51 -24.66 -38.35
N ALA A 724 -8.82 -25.79 -38.40
CA ALA A 724 -8.19 -26.28 -39.63
C ALA A 724 -9.24 -26.56 -40.72
N ASP A 725 -10.37 -27.19 -40.37
CA ASP A 725 -11.48 -27.47 -41.29
C ASP A 725 -12.18 -26.20 -41.79
N LEU A 726 -12.40 -25.22 -40.91
CA LEU A 726 -12.96 -23.93 -41.26
C LEU A 726 -12.05 -23.17 -42.24
N PHE A 727 -10.73 -23.20 -42.04
CA PHE A 727 -9.73 -22.60 -42.93
C PHE A 727 -9.39 -23.44 -44.18
N ARG A 728 -10.19 -24.48 -44.51
CA ARG A 728 -10.25 -25.04 -45.88
C ARG A 728 -11.09 -24.17 -46.82
N GLU A 729 -12.08 -23.48 -46.28
CA GLU A 729 -12.95 -22.54 -47.02
C GLU A 729 -13.00 -21.18 -46.27
N PRO A 730 -11.91 -20.40 -46.26
CA PRO A 730 -11.94 -19.04 -45.70
C PRO A 730 -12.94 -18.14 -46.44
N ASP A 731 -13.49 -17.15 -45.74
CA ASP A 731 -14.46 -16.20 -46.32
C ASP A 731 -13.78 -15.10 -47.16
N LEU A 732 -12.47 -14.92 -47.01
CA LEU A 732 -11.65 -13.91 -47.72
C LEU A 732 -10.16 -14.26 -47.61
N GLU A 733 -9.39 -14.15 -48.71
CA GLU A 733 -7.93 -14.40 -48.72
C GLU A 733 -7.17 -13.34 -49.53
N PHE A 734 -5.92 -13.08 -49.16
CA PHE A 734 -4.97 -12.25 -49.89
C PHE A 734 -3.53 -12.56 -49.45
N GLY A 735 -2.66 -12.95 -50.38
CA GLY A 735 -1.28 -13.33 -50.05
C GLY A 735 -1.21 -14.46 -49.02
N SER A 736 -0.35 -14.33 -48.01
CA SER A 736 -0.24 -15.24 -46.87
C SER A 736 -1.42 -15.20 -45.87
N PHE A 737 -2.44 -14.36 -46.09
CA PHE A 737 -3.53 -14.10 -45.15
C PHE A 737 -4.86 -14.76 -45.56
N SER A 738 -5.48 -15.50 -44.62
CA SER A 738 -6.84 -16.04 -44.74
C SER A 738 -7.72 -15.52 -43.60
N VAL A 739 -8.97 -15.15 -43.87
CA VAL A 739 -9.92 -14.63 -42.87
C VAL A 739 -11.22 -15.44 -42.84
N ILE A 740 -11.80 -15.61 -41.64
CA ILE A 740 -13.13 -16.20 -41.43
C ILE A 740 -13.97 -15.29 -40.54
N PHE A 741 -15.26 -15.13 -40.90
CA PHE A 741 -16.20 -14.25 -40.20
C PHE A 741 -17.29 -15.03 -39.46
N ALA A 742 -17.73 -14.54 -38.30
CA ALA A 742 -18.81 -15.14 -37.51
C ALA A 742 -20.19 -15.17 -38.21
N ARG A 743 -20.44 -14.20 -39.10
CA ARG A 743 -21.77 -13.83 -39.67
C ARG A 743 -22.80 -13.40 -38.58
N LYS A 744 -24.03 -12.95 -38.91
CA LYS A 744 -24.63 -12.63 -40.23
C LYS A 744 -25.32 -11.25 -40.28
N ASN A 745 -24.82 -10.27 -39.51
CA ASN A 745 -25.10 -8.85 -39.75
C ASN A 745 -23.88 -8.18 -40.40
N ALA A 746 -24.11 -7.12 -41.18
CA ALA A 746 -23.05 -6.36 -41.85
C ALA A 746 -22.33 -5.36 -40.92
N ASP A 747 -22.27 -5.65 -39.62
CA ASP A 747 -21.65 -4.79 -38.61
C ASP A 747 -20.11 -4.76 -38.81
N PRO A 748 -19.51 -3.57 -39.04
CA PRO A 748 -18.05 -3.40 -39.10
C PRO A 748 -17.31 -3.95 -37.86
N LYS A 749 -17.98 -4.02 -36.70
CA LYS A 749 -17.41 -4.50 -35.43
C LYS A 749 -17.46 -6.02 -35.25
N SER A 750 -18.16 -6.78 -36.10
CA SER A 750 -18.33 -8.24 -35.91
C SER A 750 -16.98 -8.96 -35.92
N SER A 751 -16.74 -9.88 -34.98
CA SER A 751 -15.47 -10.60 -34.86
C SER A 751 -15.13 -11.46 -36.08
N ALA A 752 -13.85 -11.47 -36.44
CA ALA A 752 -13.23 -12.32 -37.43
C ALA A 752 -11.99 -13.01 -36.85
N ILE A 753 -11.65 -14.17 -37.41
CA ILE A 753 -10.40 -14.88 -37.13
C ILE A 753 -9.50 -14.73 -38.34
N LEU A 754 -8.31 -14.17 -38.14
CA LEU A 754 -7.23 -14.14 -39.12
C LEU A 754 -6.32 -15.35 -38.93
N ARG A 755 -5.88 -15.95 -40.03
CA ARG A 755 -4.72 -16.86 -40.12
C ARG A 755 -3.66 -16.22 -41.02
N VAL A 756 -2.41 -16.23 -40.60
CA VAL A 756 -1.24 -15.94 -41.43
C VAL A 756 -0.46 -17.24 -41.62
N THR A 757 -0.20 -17.61 -42.87
CA THR A 757 0.53 -18.84 -43.22
C THR A 757 1.91 -18.47 -43.77
N PHE A 758 2.96 -18.83 -43.05
CA PHE A 758 4.33 -18.67 -43.53
C PHE A 758 4.75 -19.91 -44.31
N SER A 759 5.21 -19.70 -45.55
CA SER A 759 5.75 -20.74 -46.43
C SER A 759 7.04 -20.25 -47.07
N GLU A 760 8.00 -21.14 -47.31
CA GLU A 760 9.27 -20.76 -47.92
C GLU A 760 9.08 -20.21 -49.34
N PRO A 761 9.80 -19.14 -49.73
CA PRO A 761 9.85 -18.72 -51.12
C PRO A 761 10.55 -19.80 -51.95
N ARG A 762 9.81 -20.43 -52.88
CA ARG A 762 10.42 -21.32 -53.89
C ARG A 762 11.51 -20.54 -54.64
N LYS A 763 12.77 -20.99 -54.51
CA LYS A 763 13.93 -20.36 -55.14
C LYS A 763 13.69 -20.15 -56.64
N LYS A 764 13.57 -18.89 -57.07
CA LYS A 764 13.91 -18.47 -58.42
C LYS A 764 15.30 -17.85 -58.39
N SER A 765 16.22 -18.41 -59.16
CA SER A 765 17.53 -17.83 -59.43
C SER A 765 17.39 -16.66 -60.40
N HIS A 766 17.97 -15.50 -60.06
CA HIS A 766 18.94 -14.77 -60.88
C HIS A 766 19.53 -13.59 -60.07
N GLU A 767 20.57 -12.95 -60.60
CA GLU A 767 21.42 -11.99 -59.89
C GLU A 767 20.77 -10.62 -59.63
N GLY A 768 21.35 -9.84 -58.71
CA GLY A 768 20.94 -8.47 -58.44
C GLY A 768 21.50 -7.90 -57.14
N SER A 769 22.79 -7.54 -57.14
CA SER A 769 23.43 -6.95 -55.94
C SER A 769 23.08 -5.47 -55.75
N LYS A 770 22.69 -5.08 -54.53
CA LYS A 770 23.23 -3.90 -53.84
C LYS A 770 22.95 -3.95 -52.33
N GLN A 771 23.73 -3.18 -51.58
CA GLN A 771 23.66 -3.08 -50.12
C GLN A 771 22.68 -1.96 -49.72
N ASP A 772 22.06 -2.10 -48.56
CA ASP A 772 21.72 -0.97 -47.70
C ASP A 772 21.73 -1.38 -46.22
N GLN A 773 21.98 -0.43 -45.33
CA GLN A 773 22.28 -0.68 -43.91
C GLN A 773 21.09 -0.36 -42.99
N GLN A 774 20.50 -1.39 -42.35
CA GLN A 774 19.77 -1.27 -41.08
C GLN A 774 19.39 -2.67 -40.55
N HIS A 775 20.00 -3.15 -39.46
CA HIS A 775 19.60 -4.40 -38.78
C HIS A 775 19.77 -4.34 -37.27
N SER A 776 18.65 -4.42 -36.54
CA SER A 776 18.62 -4.93 -35.15
C SER A 776 17.83 -6.24 -35.03
N ASN A 777 17.01 -6.61 -36.03
CA ASN A 777 16.02 -7.69 -35.90
C ASN A 777 16.35 -8.97 -36.68
N LYS A 778 17.31 -8.95 -37.64
CA LYS A 778 17.62 -10.14 -38.45
C LYS A 778 18.22 -11.29 -37.62
N LEU A 779 18.98 -11.01 -36.57
CA LEU A 779 19.59 -12.05 -35.73
C LEU A 779 18.52 -12.91 -35.01
N LEU A 780 17.52 -12.27 -34.43
CA LEU A 780 16.35 -12.92 -33.82
C LEU A 780 15.59 -13.77 -34.86
N PHE A 781 15.42 -13.24 -36.08
CA PHE A 781 14.76 -13.95 -37.18
C PHE A 781 15.54 -15.20 -37.64
N GLN A 782 16.88 -15.12 -37.71
CA GLN A 782 17.73 -16.27 -38.05
C GLN A 782 17.77 -17.31 -36.92
N GLN A 783 17.80 -16.89 -35.65
CA GLN A 783 17.72 -17.80 -34.50
C GLN A 783 16.39 -18.56 -34.47
N LEU A 784 15.27 -17.89 -34.77
CA LEU A 784 13.96 -18.52 -34.94
C LEU A 784 13.93 -19.49 -36.14
N GLN A 785 14.58 -19.17 -37.26
CA GLN A 785 14.68 -20.09 -38.40
C GLN A 785 15.54 -21.33 -38.11
N SER A 786 16.69 -21.19 -37.46
CA SER A 786 17.59 -22.33 -37.20
C SER A 786 16.98 -23.41 -36.30
N HIS A 787 16.02 -23.04 -35.44
CA HIS A 787 15.51 -23.91 -34.38
C HIS A 787 14.32 -24.80 -34.79
N PHE A 788 13.78 -24.62 -36.00
CA PHE A 788 12.51 -25.24 -36.46
C PHE A 788 12.59 -25.96 -37.82
N ASN A 789 13.78 -26.45 -38.21
CA ASN A 789 14.01 -27.12 -39.50
C ASN A 789 13.43 -28.56 -39.60
N GLN A 790 12.10 -28.70 -39.48
CA GLN A 790 11.35 -29.93 -39.79
C GLN A 790 10.05 -29.63 -40.56
N GLN A 791 10.19 -29.32 -41.86
CA GLN A 791 9.17 -29.44 -42.94
C GLN A 791 7.68 -29.22 -42.56
N GLN A 792 7.31 -28.11 -41.91
CA GLN A 792 5.90 -27.71 -41.74
C GLN A 792 5.68 -26.23 -42.02
N GLN A 793 4.57 -25.91 -42.70
CA GLN A 793 4.08 -24.53 -42.84
C GLN A 793 3.62 -24.04 -41.47
N PHE A 794 4.27 -23.01 -40.92
CA PHE A 794 3.85 -22.47 -39.63
C PHE A 794 2.69 -21.48 -39.80
N GLN A 795 1.68 -21.62 -38.93
CA GLN A 795 0.44 -20.85 -38.98
C GLN A 795 0.21 -20.13 -37.65
N VAL A 796 0.09 -18.81 -37.73
CA VAL A 796 -0.28 -17.95 -36.60
C VAL A 796 -1.64 -17.32 -36.84
N TYR A 797 -2.27 -16.89 -35.76
CA TYR A 797 -3.66 -16.46 -35.74
C TYR A 797 -3.83 -15.20 -34.89
N THR A 798 -4.90 -14.45 -35.12
CA THR A 798 -5.39 -13.43 -34.17
C THR A 798 -6.89 -13.17 -34.35
N LEU A 799 -7.49 -12.49 -33.38
CA LEU A 799 -8.84 -11.95 -33.46
C LEU A 799 -8.79 -10.48 -33.87
N LEU A 800 -9.68 -10.08 -34.78
CA LEU A 800 -9.83 -8.68 -35.22
C LEU A 800 -11.27 -8.43 -35.70
N SER A 801 -11.65 -7.18 -35.89
CA SER A 801 -12.99 -6.82 -36.39
C SER A 801 -13.13 -7.02 -37.89
N ARG A 802 -14.38 -7.15 -38.37
CA ARG A 802 -14.69 -7.22 -39.80
C ARG A 802 -14.15 -6.03 -40.58
N GLN A 803 -14.16 -4.83 -40.01
CA GLN A 803 -13.57 -3.65 -40.63
C GLN A 803 -12.05 -3.78 -40.74
N GLN A 804 -11.38 -4.14 -39.65
CA GLN A 804 -9.92 -4.34 -39.64
C GLN A 804 -9.47 -5.39 -40.67
N ALA A 805 -10.25 -6.44 -40.89
CA ALA A 805 -9.99 -7.45 -41.92
C ALA A 805 -10.06 -6.90 -43.36
N LEU A 806 -11.00 -5.98 -43.61
CA LEU A 806 -11.19 -5.34 -44.91
C LEU A 806 -10.13 -4.25 -45.14
N ASP A 807 -9.87 -3.41 -44.13
CA ASP A 807 -8.81 -2.39 -44.16
C ASP A 807 -7.45 -3.02 -44.48
N LEU A 808 -7.14 -4.16 -43.85
CA LEU A 808 -5.90 -4.92 -44.06
C LEU A 808 -5.74 -5.43 -45.51
N ARG A 809 -6.84 -5.80 -46.18
CA ARG A 809 -6.81 -6.25 -47.57
C ARG A 809 -6.35 -5.13 -48.51
N GLU A 810 -6.85 -3.91 -48.28
CA GLU A 810 -6.55 -2.73 -49.10
C GLU A 810 -5.13 -2.18 -48.91
N VAL A 811 -4.38 -2.66 -47.90
CA VAL A 811 -2.96 -2.34 -47.71
C VAL A 811 -2.15 -2.81 -48.92
N ARG A 812 -1.47 -1.85 -49.55
CA ARG A 812 -0.53 -2.05 -50.66
C ARG A 812 0.89 -2.23 -50.13
N GLY A 813 1.79 -2.76 -50.98
CA GLY A 813 3.17 -3.08 -50.59
C GLY A 813 3.39 -4.53 -50.14
N GLY A 814 2.46 -5.43 -50.45
CA GLY A 814 2.62 -6.87 -50.19
C GLY A 814 2.43 -7.25 -48.72
N ASP A 815 2.88 -8.47 -48.39
CA ASP A 815 2.52 -9.11 -47.13
C ASP A 815 3.37 -8.63 -45.94
N GLU A 816 4.57 -8.12 -46.19
CA GLU A 816 5.40 -7.44 -45.19
C GLU A 816 4.72 -6.16 -44.68
N MET A 817 4.21 -5.31 -45.59
CA MET A 817 3.48 -4.10 -45.22
C MET A 817 2.15 -4.40 -44.51
N ARG A 818 1.51 -5.54 -44.81
CA ARG A 818 0.31 -6.02 -44.09
C ARG A 818 0.64 -6.54 -42.69
N LEU A 819 1.77 -7.24 -42.53
CA LEU A 819 2.24 -7.71 -41.24
C LEU A 819 2.61 -6.52 -40.32
N ASN A 820 3.29 -5.52 -40.87
CA ASN A 820 3.57 -4.25 -40.21
C ASN A 820 2.27 -3.50 -39.82
N TYR A 821 1.29 -3.41 -40.73
CA TYR A 821 -0.03 -2.82 -40.45
C TYR A 821 -0.76 -3.52 -39.29
N LEU A 822 -0.67 -4.84 -39.18
CA LEU A 822 -1.24 -5.60 -38.05
C LEU A 822 -0.55 -5.28 -36.72
N CYS A 823 0.78 -5.40 -36.67
CA CYS A 823 1.52 -5.27 -35.42
C CYS A 823 1.60 -3.81 -34.95
N GLU A 824 2.05 -2.89 -35.80
CA GLU A 824 2.33 -1.50 -35.40
C GLU A 824 1.10 -0.60 -35.45
N LYS A 825 0.21 -0.76 -36.44
CA LYS A 825 -0.94 0.14 -36.63
C LYS A 825 -2.24 -0.37 -35.99
N LEU A 826 -2.47 -1.69 -35.97
CA LEU A 826 -3.63 -2.29 -35.28
C LEU A 826 -3.31 -2.79 -33.87
N GLY A 827 -2.02 -2.86 -33.48
CA GLY A 827 -1.59 -3.29 -32.14
C GLY A 827 -1.86 -4.77 -31.84
N VAL A 828 -2.19 -5.59 -32.84
CA VAL A 828 -2.62 -6.98 -32.61
C VAL A 828 -1.43 -7.94 -32.57
N LYS A 829 -1.40 -8.77 -31.52
CA LYS A 829 -0.41 -9.84 -31.37
C LYS A 829 -0.85 -11.07 -32.16
N LEU A 830 0.07 -11.60 -32.98
CA LEU A 830 -0.10 -12.89 -33.65
C LEU A 830 0.33 -14.01 -32.71
N VAL A 831 -0.50 -15.05 -32.60
CA VAL A 831 -0.30 -16.16 -31.65
C VAL A 831 -0.47 -17.51 -32.33
N GLY A 832 0.24 -18.54 -31.85
CA GLY A 832 -0.07 -19.92 -32.22
C GLY A 832 -1.45 -20.36 -31.68
N ARG A 833 -2.05 -21.42 -32.24
CA ARG A 833 -3.44 -21.86 -31.93
C ARG A 833 -3.80 -21.91 -30.45
N LYS A 834 -2.87 -22.30 -29.57
CA LYS A 834 -3.10 -22.36 -28.11
C LYS A 834 -3.26 -20.98 -27.46
N GLY A 835 -2.63 -19.94 -28.00
CA GLY A 835 -2.66 -18.57 -27.47
C GLY A 835 -3.91 -17.76 -27.85
N LEU A 836 -4.81 -18.30 -28.69
CA LEU A 836 -6.05 -17.63 -29.09
C LEU A 836 -7.10 -17.51 -27.96
N GLY A 837 -7.00 -18.36 -26.92
CA GLY A 837 -7.88 -18.32 -25.75
C GLY A 837 -9.34 -18.70 -25.99
N SER A 838 -10.11 -18.72 -24.89
CA SER A 838 -11.52 -19.12 -24.86
C SER A 838 -12.46 -18.21 -25.67
N THR A 839 -12.13 -16.92 -25.77
CA THR A 839 -12.88 -15.96 -26.62
C THR A 839 -12.88 -16.39 -28.08
N ALA A 840 -11.74 -16.87 -28.60
CA ALA A 840 -11.68 -17.41 -29.95
C ALA A 840 -12.43 -18.73 -30.07
N ASP A 841 -12.32 -19.64 -29.09
CA ASP A 841 -13.06 -20.91 -29.13
C ASP A 841 -14.58 -20.72 -29.19
N SER A 842 -15.11 -19.67 -28.54
CA SER A 842 -16.51 -19.24 -28.67
C SER A 842 -16.87 -18.80 -30.10
N VAL A 843 -16.03 -17.95 -30.72
CA VAL A 843 -16.19 -17.53 -32.12
C VAL A 843 -16.11 -18.73 -33.08
N ILE A 844 -15.18 -19.66 -32.85
CA ILE A 844 -15.00 -20.90 -33.62
C ILE A 844 -16.24 -21.80 -33.56
N ALA A 845 -16.83 -21.96 -32.36
CA ALA A 845 -18.06 -22.72 -32.18
C ALA A 845 -19.26 -22.06 -32.90
N SER A 846 -19.37 -20.73 -32.80
CA SER A 846 -20.41 -19.93 -33.49
C SER A 846 -20.33 -20.09 -35.01
N ILE A 847 -19.13 -19.90 -35.60
CA ILE A 847 -18.89 -20.09 -37.05
C ILE A 847 -19.32 -21.48 -37.52
N LYS A 848 -19.04 -22.54 -36.74
CA LYS A 848 -19.45 -23.91 -37.10
C LYS A 848 -20.97 -24.09 -37.10
N ALA A 849 -21.66 -23.59 -36.07
CA ALA A 849 -23.13 -23.68 -35.99
C ALA A 849 -23.81 -22.97 -37.17
N GLU A 850 -23.26 -21.84 -37.60
CA GLU A 850 -23.66 -21.06 -38.77
C GLU A 850 -23.34 -21.75 -40.11
N ARG A 851 -22.16 -22.35 -40.26
CA ARG A 851 -21.75 -23.05 -41.50
C ARG A 851 -22.47 -24.39 -41.68
N GLY A 852 -22.74 -25.13 -40.60
CA GLY A 852 -23.43 -26.42 -40.61
C GLY A 852 -24.90 -26.39 -41.05
N ASN A 853 -25.56 -25.21 -41.04
CA ASN A 853 -26.96 -25.07 -41.44
C ASN A 853 -27.18 -24.90 -42.97
N ARG A 854 -26.12 -24.94 -43.79
CA ARG A 854 -26.25 -24.94 -45.26
C ARG A 854 -26.62 -26.33 -45.81
N LYS A 855 -27.92 -26.61 -45.95
CA LYS A 855 -28.37 -27.57 -46.98
C LYS A 855 -28.16 -26.95 -48.38
N PRO A 856 -27.77 -27.73 -49.40
CA PRO A 856 -27.65 -27.21 -50.76
C PRO A 856 -29.03 -26.87 -51.31
N ALA A 857 -29.16 -25.68 -51.91
CA ALA A 857 -30.32 -25.33 -52.73
C ALA A 857 -30.14 -25.97 -54.11
N SER A 858 -31.01 -26.89 -54.49
CA SER A 858 -31.00 -27.52 -55.81
C SER A 858 -31.79 -26.69 -56.82
N THR A 859 -31.26 -26.49 -58.02
CA THR A 859 -32.02 -25.93 -59.15
C THR A 859 -31.47 -26.45 -60.49
N ALA A 860 -31.98 -27.61 -60.92
CA ALA A 860 -31.90 -28.12 -62.29
C ALA A 860 -33.05 -29.11 -62.49
N LEU A 861 -33.69 -29.12 -63.67
CA LEU A 861 -34.85 -29.98 -63.96
C LEU A 861 -34.42 -31.30 -64.63
N ALA A 862 -35.05 -32.40 -64.25
CA ALA A 862 -35.13 -33.62 -65.08
C ALA A 862 -36.38 -34.44 -64.69
N LEU A 863 -37.08 -35.01 -65.68
CA LEU A 863 -38.23 -35.91 -65.48
C LEU A 863 -37.79 -37.37 -65.40
N LYS A 864 -38.37 -38.14 -64.47
CA LYS A 864 -38.97 -39.50 -64.60
C LYS A 864 -39.17 -40.10 -63.20
N SER A 865 -40.39 -40.47 -62.80
CA SER A 865 -41.03 -41.80 -63.00
C SER A 865 -40.35 -42.92 -62.22
N GLY A 866 -41.04 -43.56 -61.26
CA GLY A 866 -40.46 -44.65 -60.44
C GLY A 866 -41.18 -45.01 -59.14
N THR A 867 -42.41 -45.52 -59.23
CA THR A 867 -43.08 -46.51 -58.36
C THR A 867 -42.69 -46.66 -56.86
N LEU A 868 -43.68 -46.37 -56.00
CA LEU A 868 -43.99 -46.97 -54.69
C LEU A 868 -43.18 -48.20 -54.20
N LYS A 869 -42.80 -48.20 -52.91
CA LYS A 869 -43.15 -49.30 -52.00
C LYS A 869 -43.25 -48.88 -50.53
N LEU A 870 -44.06 -49.63 -49.77
CA LEU A 870 -44.54 -49.33 -48.42
C LEU A 870 -44.08 -50.41 -47.42
N LYS A 871 -43.81 -50.02 -46.17
CA LYS A 871 -44.07 -50.74 -44.89
C LYS A 871 -43.59 -49.84 -43.72
N THR A 872 -44.46 -49.31 -42.84
CA THR A 872 -44.95 -49.93 -41.58
C THR A 872 -43.83 -50.57 -40.75
N GLY A 873 -43.58 -50.29 -39.46
CA GLY A 873 -44.29 -49.70 -38.31
C GLY A 873 -43.43 -50.08 -37.06
N ILE A 874 -43.72 -49.90 -35.77
CA ILE A 874 -44.83 -49.43 -34.92
C ILE A 874 -44.10 -48.78 -33.71
N LEU A 875 -44.31 -47.54 -33.25
CA LEU A 875 -45.53 -46.84 -32.78
C LEU A 875 -46.01 -47.20 -31.35
N LYS A 876 -45.34 -46.64 -30.33
CA LYS A 876 -45.96 -46.12 -29.09
C LYS A 876 -45.38 -44.71 -28.87
N ARG A 877 -46.08 -43.55 -28.97
CA ARG A 877 -47.42 -43.08 -28.48
C ARG A 877 -47.54 -43.20 -26.95
N LYS A 878 -48.12 -42.26 -26.18
CA LYS A 878 -48.57 -40.83 -26.33
C LYS A 878 -48.78 -40.30 -24.87
N VAL A 879 -49.20 -39.08 -24.48
CA VAL A 879 -49.82 -37.85 -25.04
C VAL A 879 -49.38 -36.70 -24.08
N VAL A 880 -49.06 -35.43 -24.40
CA VAL A 880 -49.65 -34.35 -25.22
C VAL A 880 -50.95 -33.75 -24.68
N ARG A 881 -50.93 -32.47 -24.24
CA ARG A 881 -51.98 -31.41 -24.38
C ARG A 881 -51.62 -30.17 -23.52
N LYS A 882 -51.98 -28.93 -23.88
CA LYS A 882 -52.22 -28.36 -25.23
C LYS A 882 -52.14 -26.82 -25.19
N ALA A 883 -51.62 -26.26 -26.28
CA ALA A 883 -51.58 -24.84 -26.63
C ALA A 883 -52.94 -24.11 -26.68
N LYS A 884 -52.88 -22.76 -26.74
CA LYS A 884 -53.76 -21.96 -27.61
C LYS A 884 -53.00 -20.83 -28.30
N ILE A 885 -53.53 -20.34 -29.42
CA ILE A 885 -52.98 -19.32 -30.31
C ILE A 885 -54.05 -18.25 -30.54
N VAL A 886 -53.64 -16.98 -30.71
CA VAL A 886 -54.45 -15.91 -31.32
C VAL A 886 -53.57 -15.12 -32.32
N ARG A 887 -54.18 -14.63 -33.42
CA ARG A 887 -53.60 -13.79 -34.50
C ARG A 887 -54.08 -12.32 -34.31
N ASN A 888 -53.68 -11.26 -35.03
CA ASN A 888 -53.53 -11.10 -36.48
C ASN A 888 -52.91 -9.73 -36.90
N SER A 889 -52.67 -9.55 -38.22
CA SER A 889 -52.45 -8.30 -39.05
C SER A 889 -52.75 -6.91 -38.43
N ASN A 890 -52.09 -5.78 -38.75
CA ASN A 890 -51.12 -5.35 -39.80
C ASN A 890 -50.34 -4.08 -39.32
N GLY A 891 -49.42 -3.39 -40.02
CA GLY A 891 -48.79 -3.56 -41.36
C GLY A 891 -48.77 -2.26 -42.22
N LEU A 892 -47.64 -1.93 -42.90
CA LEU A 892 -47.38 -0.70 -43.73
C LEU A 892 -47.30 0.63 -42.90
N ALA A 893 -46.84 1.81 -43.37
CA ALA A 893 -45.78 2.31 -44.30
C ALA A 893 -45.82 3.87 -44.29
N ALA A 894 -44.87 4.71 -44.75
CA ALA A 894 -43.38 4.69 -44.93
C ALA A 894 -42.91 6.13 -45.36
N ALA A 895 -41.58 6.41 -45.43
CA ALA A 895 -40.95 7.67 -45.93
C ALA A 895 -41.24 8.96 -45.10
N ALA A 896 -40.64 10.16 -45.32
CA ALA A 896 -39.26 10.59 -45.66
C ALA A 896 -39.11 12.14 -45.44
N ASN A 897 -37.94 12.70 -45.76
CA ASN A 897 -37.47 14.13 -45.79
C ASN A 897 -36.47 14.49 -44.66
N SER A 898 -35.31 15.14 -44.84
CA SER A 898 -34.62 15.92 -45.92
C SER A 898 -34.66 17.46 -45.82
N ASN A 899 -33.52 18.07 -46.15
CA ASN A 899 -33.21 19.51 -46.29
C ASN A 899 -33.09 20.30 -44.95
N VAL A 900 -31.98 20.93 -44.54
CA VAL A 900 -30.77 21.57 -45.15
C VAL A 900 -30.95 23.06 -45.48
N VAL A 901 -30.02 23.92 -44.98
CA VAL A 901 -29.36 25.12 -45.59
C VAL A 901 -28.91 26.15 -44.51
N ASN A 902 -27.61 26.50 -44.55
CA ASN A 902 -26.83 27.74 -44.22
C ASN A 902 -27.45 28.92 -43.41
N GLY A 903 -26.67 29.79 -42.73
CA GLY A 903 -25.20 29.88 -42.51
C GLY A 903 -24.65 31.33 -42.35
N LYS A 904 -23.32 31.49 -42.19
CA LYS A 904 -22.51 32.76 -42.05
C LYS A 904 -22.64 33.59 -40.75
N VAL A 905 -21.79 34.60 -40.44
CA VAL A 905 -20.30 34.74 -40.30
C VAL A 905 -19.89 36.23 -40.10
N SER A 906 -19.11 36.54 -39.04
CA SER A 906 -18.24 37.73 -38.78
C SER A 906 -17.63 37.59 -37.35
N GLU A 907 -16.36 37.84 -37.00
CA GLU A 907 -15.49 39.05 -37.09
C GLU A 907 -16.00 40.27 -36.30
N GLU A 908 -15.19 41.14 -35.66
CA GLU A 908 -13.84 41.10 -35.01
C GLU A 908 -13.62 42.47 -34.29
N THR A 909 -13.02 42.58 -33.09
CA THR A 909 -12.43 43.87 -32.58
C THR A 909 -11.47 43.72 -31.36
N LYS A 910 -10.84 44.83 -30.90
CA LYS A 910 -9.65 44.91 -30.02
C LYS A 910 -9.74 46.09 -29.00
N MET A 911 -8.69 46.26 -28.17
CA MET A 911 -8.33 47.45 -27.34
C MET A 911 -9.18 47.70 -26.06
N SER A 912 -8.69 48.32 -24.95
CA SER A 912 -7.41 49.01 -24.62
C SER A 912 -6.95 48.76 -23.16
N GLU A 913 -5.80 49.33 -22.76
CA GLU A 913 -5.22 49.38 -21.40
C GLU A 913 -5.84 50.47 -20.49
N GLU A 914 -5.68 50.37 -19.16
CA GLU A 914 -5.12 51.47 -18.33
C GLU A 914 -4.65 51.01 -16.92
N ILE A 915 -4.13 51.93 -16.10
CA ILE A 915 -3.28 51.70 -14.91
C ILE A 915 -3.96 52.16 -13.61
N GLY A 916 -3.72 51.48 -12.49
CA GLY A 916 -4.09 51.97 -11.15
C GLY A 916 -3.25 51.33 -10.03
N ILE A 917 -2.59 52.16 -9.20
CA ILE A 917 -1.77 51.73 -8.05
C ILE A 917 -2.44 52.18 -6.75
N THR A 918 -3.05 51.23 -6.02
CA THR A 918 -3.28 51.30 -4.57
C THR A 918 -3.51 49.90 -4.03
N ASP A 919 -2.62 49.40 -3.16
CA ASP A 919 -3.00 48.72 -1.91
C ASP A 919 -1.74 48.33 -1.11
N GLN A 920 -1.49 49.04 -0.01
CA GLN A 920 -0.41 48.74 0.94
C GLN A 920 -0.97 48.68 2.37
N LEU A 921 -2.04 47.89 2.58
CA LEU A 921 -2.55 47.61 3.94
C LEU A 921 -3.42 46.34 4.04
N LEU A 922 -2.89 45.15 3.65
CA LEU A 922 -3.66 43.90 3.77
C LEU A 922 -2.78 42.61 3.86
N LEU A 923 -1.81 42.57 4.78
CA LEU A 923 -0.90 41.41 4.94
C LEU A 923 -0.84 40.78 6.35
N ASP A 924 -1.50 41.35 7.37
CA ASP A 924 -1.38 40.93 8.77
C ASP A 924 -2.49 39.96 9.25
N THR A 925 -3.04 39.09 8.40
CA THR A 925 -4.14 38.18 8.82
C THR A 925 -4.21 36.83 8.09
N LEU A 926 -3.08 36.28 7.62
CA LEU A 926 -3.01 34.93 7.02
C LEU A 926 -1.90 34.06 7.62
N GLY A 927 -1.84 34.01 8.95
CA GLY A 927 -1.00 33.05 9.69
C GLY A 927 -1.41 31.60 9.42
N SER A 928 -0.70 30.92 8.51
CA SER A 928 -0.68 29.45 8.40
C SER A 928 0.69 28.96 7.93
N GLY A 929 1.75 29.47 8.56
CA GLY A 929 3.08 28.86 8.46
C GLY A 929 3.07 27.51 9.19
N LYS A 930 3.52 26.45 8.52
CA LYS A 930 3.92 25.22 9.20
C LYS A 930 5.30 25.45 9.82
N ASN A 931 5.47 25.17 11.11
CA ASN A 931 6.80 25.12 11.73
C ASN A 931 7.49 23.83 11.28
N TRP A 932 8.38 23.93 10.29
CA TRP A 932 9.04 22.76 9.72
C TRP A 932 10.08 22.13 10.67
N CYS A 933 10.61 22.82 11.70
CA CYS A 933 11.53 22.16 12.65
C CYS A 933 10.78 21.32 13.69
N LEU A 934 9.63 21.79 14.18
CA LEU A 934 8.74 20.98 15.02
C LEU A 934 8.09 19.82 14.25
N LEU A 935 7.92 19.96 12.93
CA LEU A 935 7.70 18.80 12.05
C LEU A 935 8.93 17.90 12.01
N VAL A 936 10.10 18.36 11.55
CA VAL A 936 11.31 17.52 11.31
C VAL A 936 11.88 16.86 12.58
N LEU A 937 11.54 17.34 13.78
CA LEU A 937 11.78 16.62 15.05
C LEU A 937 11.06 15.25 15.14
N PHE A 938 9.93 15.07 14.42
CA PHE A 938 9.07 13.89 14.52
C PHE A 938 8.47 13.35 13.20
N LEU A 939 8.52 14.11 12.11
CA LEU A 939 8.25 13.65 10.73
C LEU A 939 9.51 12.98 10.17
N PHE A 940 9.67 11.69 10.51
CA PHE A 940 9.94 10.56 9.60
C PHE A 940 9.90 9.25 10.43
#